data_AF-A0A364LCM2-F1
#
_entry.id   AF-A0A364LCM2-F1
#
_cell.length_a   1.000
_cell.length_b   1.000
_cell.length_c   1.000
_cell.angle_alpha   90.00
_cell.angle_beta   90.00
_cell.angle_gamma   90.00
#
_symmetry.space_group_name_H-M   'P 1'
#
loop_
_entity.id
_entity.type
_entity.pdbx_description
1 polymer ?
#
loop_
_entity_poly.entity_id
_entity_poly.type
_entity_poly.pdbx_seq_one_letter_code
_entity_poly.pdbx_strand_id
1 'polypeptide(L)'
;MARVYDIELTDLATWQTLSLVIIVSSAAWWLYNVAYATDLPKIKGIPELPNAVPFYGHLKLLGDDHPTAFEDYSTKNNHEVVQAKLGNRRVLVVNSYKAAQEFMVKNASATIDRPLFYTFHGIVSKTQGGTIGTAPWNNSTKRMRTVAGALMTRPAIQRSAPMLDLETTALVKGIFEYSKKTTVEVDPRIFFQRQALNLTLMWCYGTRINSVEDPLLHKILRVAHSVSSFRSTNNNIQDYVPFYRYLPKSERTKTALHDRNIRDVWLNELFQKVVDRVRAGRKPDCISAGLLSDSSNDKLTEAEIKSINVSFVSGGFETLATSGIACIGWLSTEEGQKAQERAYQDIIANHGSVEAAWDECVLEEKSPYVVALVREGLRYYVPIPFLTPRQTIKSFNWRGIEIPNGLTVHINGQSVNHDPKCYGPDAHIFRPERWLEDKVHGTKSPGPPYQYSYGAGSRMCPAVAISNRLLYATYVRLIIHFRFKASKSAPPNVDYIHFNEDLSVQTAIPKRFNIELERREPDDSVMKCITRSEKATSVDCLGYDTITGEEQPRSRVTFLENKIAQLELELASLQGRSVGDEDFEHENPAQVPAFFVEYRAQLLQSATLNHGYDRSYDAEYDTAPWRSVPYISPSLLPTLVPTQTVSEIPPSKDNAIAQERDIASIPRNVVDIMLRHYAEFYLAQYPIVDESDLIEQCNRVYERTASPFDLFVVCMALSISAHTLIRHDQERATKAADEFWETAITNLDVVFKESTLIQLQAIMLLCHYSFANPSVVNSRMCSRAAMTLCVQLGLHKEPPPESIRSCITLESQRRIFWTCYVFDAQMNMLRSQPSTVIDINVSVHYPTVEGLENKDGDRVAIANFLYTFRQLEAEITLGLFQFDTCGDARIATPQWLDETRARIDSWQDRLDSRHFASRIEFRYIMCNFQRLRLNRITPRMPLPTNAMRRECIAAGLSIASHFSRLSRQGSFFYWNHCCWHFFEIGIVLVESTHTGLDMLKKRQESFLDFALAMEISRVMQTIPVVLSKMVHRWPQIRQMVLELEDLFHPALHRLEAFIAGRPFNVDMSNHELIAYQVSSIKKHLLANRTPTTWHQEDESPGSYNQFGMQVSAAQNLLSMTKQPNAESTMTMEEVLQVLQPDDVTIDSALSQQLTVNQAAGIEPVFGIENTSMLYGAESVPLTTALEEHNLYAGLNPDTNWLSPTGNSLFWHGNGLDLDDIFTAFDEGNIHDRLM
;
A
#
# COMPACT_ATOMS: atom_id res chain seq x y z
N MET A 1 -18.32 -31.06 80.80
CA MET A 1 -17.68 -31.27 79.47
C MET A 1 -18.62 -30.92 78.31
N ALA A 2 -19.90 -31.32 78.29
CA ALA A 2 -20.81 -30.99 77.19
C ALA A 2 -21.05 -29.47 76.94
N ARG A 3 -21.11 -28.64 78.00
CA ARG A 3 -21.33 -27.18 77.86
C ARG A 3 -20.15 -26.38 77.30
N VAL A 4 -18.93 -26.93 77.28
CA VAL A 4 -17.74 -26.21 76.79
C VAL A 4 -17.58 -26.41 75.27
N TYR A 5 -17.97 -27.58 74.75
CA TYR A 5 -17.99 -27.86 73.31
C TYR A 5 -19.09 -27.11 72.56
N ASP A 6 -20.25 -26.89 73.17
CA ASP A 6 -21.34 -26.11 72.54
C ASP A 6 -20.96 -24.63 72.32
N ILE A 7 -20.14 -24.05 73.21
CA ILE A 7 -19.72 -22.63 73.11
C ILE A 7 -18.70 -22.44 71.97
N GLU A 8 -17.73 -23.35 71.81
CA GLU A 8 -16.75 -23.29 70.72
C GLU A 8 -17.37 -23.55 69.33
N LEU A 9 -18.38 -24.44 69.25
CA LEU A 9 -19.13 -24.68 68.01
C LEU A 9 -20.01 -23.48 67.62
N THR A 10 -20.61 -22.77 68.59
CA THR A 10 -21.36 -21.54 68.32
C THR A 10 -20.46 -20.39 67.86
N ASP A 11 -19.24 -20.27 68.38
CA ASP A 11 -18.27 -19.26 67.93
C ASP A 11 -17.77 -19.56 66.51
N LEU A 12 -17.45 -20.81 66.17
CA LEU A 12 -17.05 -21.17 64.81
C LEU A 12 -18.18 -20.93 63.78
N ALA A 13 -19.41 -21.31 64.12
CA ALA A 13 -20.58 -21.09 63.26
C ALA A 13 -20.90 -19.60 63.08
N THR A 14 -20.72 -18.77 64.11
CA THR A 14 -20.90 -17.31 64.00
C THR A 14 -19.81 -16.65 63.15
N TRP A 15 -18.53 -17.05 63.28
CA TRP A 15 -17.47 -16.58 62.39
C TRP A 15 -17.68 -17.00 60.94
N GLN A 16 -18.10 -18.24 60.68
CA GLN A 16 -18.45 -18.72 59.34
C GLN A 16 -19.62 -17.93 58.73
N THR A 17 -20.65 -17.66 59.54
CA THR A 17 -21.80 -16.85 59.12
C THR A 17 -21.39 -15.41 58.82
N LEU A 18 -20.53 -14.81 59.65
CA LEU A 18 -20.03 -13.45 59.45
C LEU A 18 -19.16 -13.36 58.18
N SER A 19 -18.27 -14.33 57.95
CA SER A 19 -17.47 -14.41 56.72
C SER A 19 -18.36 -14.56 55.48
N LEU A 20 -19.40 -15.40 55.54
CA LEU A 20 -20.36 -15.54 54.43
C LEU A 20 -21.12 -14.24 54.17
N VAL A 21 -21.59 -13.55 55.21
CA VAL A 21 -22.27 -12.25 55.08
C VAL A 21 -21.35 -11.20 54.45
N ILE A 22 -20.08 -11.15 54.86
CA ILE A 22 -19.08 -10.23 54.27
C ILE A 22 -18.87 -10.58 52.80
N ILE A 23 -18.64 -11.86 52.46
CA ILE A 23 -18.42 -12.30 51.08
C ILE A 23 -19.63 -11.97 50.20
N VAL A 24 -20.84 -12.28 50.65
CA VAL A 24 -22.08 -11.98 49.91
C VAL A 24 -22.29 -10.48 49.78
N SER A 25 -22.03 -9.70 50.83
CA SER A 25 -22.18 -8.24 50.79
C SER A 25 -21.15 -7.59 49.88
N SER A 26 -19.89 -8.05 49.91
CA SER A 26 -18.82 -7.62 49.01
C SER A 26 -19.11 -8.00 47.56
N ALA A 27 -19.62 -9.21 47.32
CA ALA A 27 -20.03 -9.66 45.99
C ALA A 27 -21.23 -8.86 45.47
N ALA A 28 -22.24 -8.58 46.31
CA ALA A 28 -23.39 -7.75 45.95
C ALA A 28 -22.99 -6.30 45.67
N TRP A 29 -22.09 -5.72 46.48
CA TRP A 29 -21.56 -4.38 46.27
C TRP A 29 -20.71 -4.31 44.99
N TRP A 30 -19.86 -5.31 44.74
CA TRP A 30 -19.11 -5.43 43.50
C TRP A 30 -20.04 -5.55 42.30
N LEU A 31 -21.06 -6.41 42.37
CA LEU A 31 -22.04 -6.60 41.30
C LEU A 31 -22.85 -5.32 41.04
N TYR A 32 -23.24 -4.59 42.10
CA TYR A 32 -23.89 -3.29 41.98
C TYR A 32 -22.98 -2.28 41.25
N ASN A 33 -21.71 -2.20 41.64
CA ASN A 33 -20.75 -1.31 40.99
C ASN A 33 -20.54 -1.68 39.53
N VAL A 34 -20.36 -2.96 39.21
CA VAL A 34 -20.22 -3.45 37.83
C VAL A 34 -21.48 -3.17 37.01
N ALA A 35 -22.67 -3.36 37.58
CA ALA A 35 -23.93 -3.14 36.89
C ALA A 35 -24.18 -1.67 36.52
N TYR A 36 -23.64 -0.72 37.29
CA TYR A 36 -23.80 0.71 37.04
C TYR A 36 -22.55 1.40 36.48
N ALA A 37 -21.45 0.67 36.34
CA ALA A 37 -20.19 1.14 35.79
C ALA A 37 -20.35 1.55 34.31
N THR A 38 -19.64 2.60 33.96
CA THR A 38 -19.49 3.05 32.57
C THR A 38 -18.01 3.23 32.26
N ASP A 39 -17.66 3.15 30.98
CA ASP A 39 -16.32 3.45 30.43
C ASP A 39 -15.75 4.80 30.90
N LEU A 40 -16.61 5.80 31.08
CA LEU A 40 -16.24 7.11 31.63
C LEU A 40 -17.09 7.51 32.85
N PRO A 41 -16.53 8.23 33.82
CA PRO A 41 -17.27 8.73 34.97
C PRO A 41 -18.30 9.79 34.58
N LYS A 42 -19.26 10.04 35.49
CA LYS A 42 -20.28 11.08 35.29
C LYS A 42 -19.65 12.46 35.12
N ILE A 43 -20.06 13.16 34.06
CA ILE A 43 -19.57 14.51 33.76
C ILE A 43 -20.34 15.50 34.63
N LYS A 44 -19.64 16.21 35.53
CA LYS A 44 -20.26 17.21 36.41
C LYS A 44 -20.76 18.40 35.57
N GLY A 45 -21.92 18.94 35.93
CA GLY A 45 -22.50 20.10 35.24
C GLY A 45 -23.33 19.79 33.99
N ILE A 46 -23.41 18.53 33.55
CA ILE A 46 -24.30 18.10 32.46
C ILE A 46 -25.44 17.26 33.03
N PRO A 47 -26.71 17.54 32.72
CA PRO A 47 -27.83 16.74 33.20
C PRO A 47 -27.76 15.31 32.65
N GLU A 48 -27.94 14.33 33.53
CA GLU A 48 -28.03 12.91 33.16
C GLU A 48 -29.51 12.50 33.11
N LEU A 49 -29.88 11.62 32.17
CA LEU A 49 -31.20 11.00 32.21
C LEU A 49 -31.44 10.32 33.57
N PRO A 50 -32.66 10.40 34.12
CA PRO A 50 -32.98 9.73 35.38
C PRO A 50 -33.20 8.21 35.18
N ASN A 51 -33.17 7.47 36.29
CA ASN A 51 -33.64 6.08 36.40
C ASN A 51 -32.85 5.00 35.65
N ALA A 52 -31.52 5.12 35.54
CA ALA A 52 -30.67 4.07 34.97
C ALA A 52 -30.96 2.68 35.56
N VAL A 53 -31.07 1.68 34.69
CA VAL A 53 -31.33 0.28 35.02
C VAL A 53 -29.98 -0.47 35.12
N PRO A 54 -29.81 -1.41 36.08
CA PRO A 54 -28.60 -2.24 36.18
C PRO A 54 -28.25 -2.90 34.83
N PHE A 55 -26.97 -2.88 34.45
CA PHE A 55 -26.38 -3.37 33.20
C PHE A 55 -26.82 -2.67 31.91
N TYR A 56 -28.05 -2.19 31.81
CA TYR A 56 -28.63 -1.60 30.60
C TYR A 56 -28.50 -0.07 30.55
N GLY A 57 -28.25 0.59 31.69
CA GLY A 57 -28.32 2.04 31.78
C GLY A 57 -29.71 2.54 31.38
N HIS A 58 -29.79 3.44 30.41
CA HIS A 58 -31.04 4.04 29.93
C HIS A 58 -31.57 3.38 28.66
N LEU A 59 -30.91 2.34 28.11
CA LEU A 59 -31.35 1.70 26.87
C LEU A 59 -32.82 1.28 26.93
N LYS A 60 -33.24 0.63 28.02
CA LYS A 60 -34.64 0.21 28.20
C LYS A 60 -35.63 1.36 28.41
N LEU A 61 -35.15 2.51 28.89
CA LEU A 61 -35.99 3.69 29.14
C LEU A 61 -36.23 4.50 27.87
N LEU A 62 -35.28 4.50 26.95
CA LEU A 62 -35.35 5.23 25.69
C LEU A 62 -36.27 4.53 24.65
N GLY A 63 -36.59 3.25 24.86
CA GLY A 63 -37.45 2.49 23.96
C GLY A 63 -36.84 2.31 22.57
N ASP A 64 -37.68 2.22 21.54
CA ASP A 64 -37.25 2.00 20.17
C ASP A 64 -37.04 3.30 19.36
N ASP A 65 -37.22 4.47 19.98
CA ASP A 65 -37.05 5.79 19.34
C ASP A 65 -36.21 6.73 20.23
N HIS A 66 -34.90 6.47 20.26
CA HIS A 66 -33.96 7.27 21.03
C HIS A 66 -33.92 8.76 20.60
N PRO A 67 -33.89 9.13 19.29
CA PRO A 67 -33.90 10.54 18.87
C PRO A 67 -35.04 11.35 19.49
N THR A 68 -36.27 10.84 19.40
CA THR A 68 -37.45 11.50 19.95
C THR A 68 -37.40 11.52 21.48
N ALA A 69 -37.00 10.44 22.13
CA ALA A 69 -36.87 10.41 23.59
C ALA A 69 -35.87 11.45 24.13
N PHE A 70 -34.74 11.66 23.44
CA PHE A 70 -33.78 12.72 23.79
C PHE A 70 -34.29 14.12 23.45
N GLU A 71 -35.01 14.28 22.34
CA GLU A 71 -35.64 15.54 21.95
C GLU A 71 -36.71 15.98 22.95
N ASP A 72 -37.61 15.07 23.34
CA ASP A 72 -38.67 15.30 24.33
C ASP A 72 -38.08 15.69 25.68
N TYR A 73 -37.07 14.94 26.14
CA TYR A 73 -36.40 15.25 27.39
C TYR A 73 -35.69 16.61 27.34
N SER A 74 -34.98 16.89 26.25
CA SER A 74 -34.30 18.16 26.02
C SER A 74 -35.29 19.33 26.03
N THR A 75 -36.41 19.20 25.31
CA THR A 75 -37.43 20.24 25.16
C THR A 75 -38.16 20.48 26.48
N LYS A 76 -38.61 19.42 27.16
CA LYS A 76 -39.33 19.51 28.44
C LYS A 76 -38.50 20.19 29.53
N ASN A 77 -37.19 19.97 29.54
CA ASN A 77 -36.30 20.48 30.58
C ASN A 77 -35.42 21.66 30.12
N ASN A 78 -35.56 22.11 28.88
CA ASN A 78 -34.73 23.15 28.24
C ASN A 78 -33.21 22.86 28.37
N HIS A 79 -32.80 21.61 28.11
CA HIS A 79 -31.41 21.16 28.21
C HIS A 79 -30.77 20.95 26.83
N GLU A 80 -29.87 21.83 26.43
CA GLU A 80 -29.21 21.77 25.11
C GLU A 80 -28.34 20.51 24.90
N VAL A 81 -27.76 19.99 25.98
CA VAL A 81 -26.88 18.82 25.99
C VAL A 81 -27.22 17.94 27.19
N VAL A 82 -27.36 16.64 26.95
CA VAL A 82 -27.77 15.65 27.95
C VAL A 82 -26.79 14.49 27.93
N GLN A 83 -26.42 13.94 29.09
CA GLN A 83 -25.63 12.71 29.16
C GLN A 83 -26.51 11.50 29.50
N ALA A 84 -26.12 10.33 28.99
CA ALA A 84 -26.81 9.08 29.27
C ALA A 84 -25.82 7.91 29.38
N LYS A 85 -26.22 6.89 30.11
CA LYS A 85 -25.59 5.56 30.10
C LYS A 85 -26.29 4.68 29.08
N LEU A 86 -25.61 4.25 28.02
CA LEU A 86 -26.06 3.18 27.13
C LEU A 86 -25.30 1.92 27.50
N GLY A 87 -25.92 1.06 28.33
CA GLY A 87 -25.23 -0.07 28.94
C GLY A 87 -23.99 0.37 29.72
N ASN A 88 -22.83 -0.20 29.37
CA ASN A 88 -21.54 0.15 29.96
C ASN A 88 -20.86 1.38 29.32
N ARG A 89 -21.53 2.10 28.42
CA ARG A 89 -20.96 3.24 27.68
C ARG A 89 -21.65 4.55 28.06
N ARG A 90 -20.87 5.56 28.46
CA ARG A 90 -21.37 6.91 28.69
C ARG A 90 -21.39 7.67 27.37
N VAL A 91 -22.54 8.27 27.07
CA VAL A 91 -22.73 9.08 25.87
C VAL A 91 -23.20 10.48 26.23
N LEU A 92 -22.88 11.42 25.35
CA LEU A 92 -23.39 12.78 25.36
C LEU A 92 -24.27 12.98 24.14
N VAL A 93 -25.45 13.58 24.32
CA VAL A 93 -26.41 13.86 23.26
C VAL A 93 -26.62 15.35 23.16
N VAL A 94 -26.39 15.89 21.96
CA VAL A 94 -26.52 17.31 21.65
C VAL A 94 -27.81 17.54 20.89
N ASN A 95 -28.72 18.35 21.43
CA ASN A 95 -30.07 18.56 20.90
C ASN A 95 -30.33 20.00 20.39
N SER A 96 -29.49 20.99 20.72
CA SER A 96 -29.66 22.35 20.19
C SER A 96 -28.72 22.66 19.03
N TYR A 97 -29.16 23.52 18.11
CA TYR A 97 -28.38 23.94 16.94
C TYR A 97 -27.07 24.62 17.34
N LYS A 98 -27.13 25.48 18.36
CA LYS A 98 -25.96 26.21 18.87
C LYS A 98 -24.95 25.26 19.51
N ALA A 99 -25.40 24.31 20.32
CA ALA A 99 -24.51 23.32 20.91
C ALA A 99 -23.88 22.42 19.83
N ALA A 100 -24.62 22.01 18.80
CA ALA A 100 -24.07 21.27 17.68
C ALA A 100 -22.93 22.05 16.98
N GLN A 101 -23.09 23.36 16.82
CA GLN A 101 -22.04 24.22 16.25
C GLN A 101 -20.79 24.26 17.14
N GLU A 102 -20.98 24.38 18.47
CA GLU A 102 -19.88 24.39 19.43
C GLU A 102 -19.12 23.05 19.45
N PHE A 103 -19.80 21.91 19.31
CA PHE A 103 -19.17 20.58 19.32
C PHE A 103 -18.57 20.18 17.96
N MET A 104 -19.29 20.39 16.86
CA MET A 104 -18.89 19.89 15.54
C MET A 104 -18.04 20.87 14.72
N VAL A 105 -18.14 22.17 15.00
CA VAL A 105 -17.42 23.22 14.27
C VAL A 105 -16.33 23.83 15.14
N LYS A 106 -16.70 24.45 16.28
CA LYS A 106 -15.72 25.11 17.15
C LYS A 106 -14.72 24.12 17.76
N ASN A 107 -15.20 22.96 18.20
CA ASN A 107 -14.37 21.89 18.78
C ASN A 107 -14.19 20.69 17.83
N ALA A 108 -14.23 20.93 16.51
CA ALA A 108 -14.18 19.88 15.49
C ALA A 108 -12.97 18.94 15.64
N SER A 109 -11.78 19.49 15.97
CA SER A 109 -10.55 18.70 16.13
C SER A 109 -10.58 17.80 17.36
N ALA A 110 -11.33 18.18 18.41
CA ALA A 110 -11.51 17.36 19.59
C ALA A 110 -12.54 16.25 19.38
N THR A 111 -13.60 16.50 18.59
CA THR A 111 -14.70 15.54 18.33
C THR A 111 -14.56 14.78 17.01
N ILE A 112 -13.34 14.67 16.46
CA ILE A 112 -13.12 14.17 15.10
C ILE A 112 -13.15 12.63 14.98
N ASP A 113 -13.07 11.90 16.09
CA ASP A 113 -12.92 10.45 16.08
C ASP A 113 -14.27 9.71 16.03
N ARG A 114 -14.26 8.38 15.89
CA ARG A 114 -15.44 7.52 15.85
C ARG A 114 -15.31 6.34 16.82
N PRO A 115 -16.39 6.00 17.55
CA PRO A 115 -16.39 4.82 18.39
C PRO A 115 -16.43 3.54 17.56
N LEU A 116 -15.70 2.52 18.03
CA LEU A 116 -15.84 1.15 17.56
C LEU A 116 -16.94 0.42 18.34
N PHE A 117 -17.71 -0.40 17.62
CA PHE A 117 -18.79 -1.24 18.14
C PHE A 117 -18.55 -2.71 17.79
N TYR A 118 -18.97 -3.61 18.68
CA TYR A 118 -18.68 -5.05 18.55
C TYR A 118 -19.32 -5.66 17.29
N THR A 119 -20.59 -5.39 17.04
CA THR A 119 -21.36 -6.04 15.98
C THR A 119 -21.05 -5.43 14.62
N PHE A 120 -21.16 -4.11 14.51
CA PHE A 120 -20.94 -3.45 13.22
C PHE A 120 -19.48 -3.51 12.78
N HIS A 121 -18.52 -3.21 13.66
CA HIS A 121 -17.10 -3.22 13.30
C HIS A 121 -16.45 -4.60 13.44
N GLY A 122 -16.77 -5.34 14.50
CA GLY A 122 -16.15 -6.66 14.76
C GLY A 122 -16.73 -7.82 13.95
N ILE A 123 -17.98 -7.72 13.48
CA ILE A 123 -18.64 -8.78 12.70
C ILE A 123 -18.91 -8.32 11.27
N VAL A 124 -19.73 -7.29 11.09
CA VAL A 124 -20.26 -6.86 9.77
C VAL A 124 -19.18 -6.26 8.88
N SER A 125 -18.27 -5.46 9.43
CA SER A 125 -17.23 -4.74 8.67
C SER A 125 -15.88 -5.44 8.64
N LYS A 126 -15.78 -6.65 9.21
CA LYS A 126 -14.50 -7.37 9.38
C LYS A 126 -13.80 -7.71 8.05
N THR A 127 -14.57 -7.96 6.99
CA THR A 127 -14.09 -8.48 5.69
C THR A 127 -13.89 -7.38 4.65
N GLN A 128 -14.73 -6.35 4.64
CA GLN A 128 -14.70 -5.24 3.66
C GLN A 128 -14.10 -3.94 4.23
N GLY A 129 -13.62 -3.97 5.48
CA GLY A 129 -13.12 -2.80 6.20
C GLY A 129 -14.23 -1.89 6.74
N GLY A 130 -13.88 -0.98 7.66
CA GLY A 130 -14.79 0.05 8.16
C GLY A 130 -14.99 1.17 7.12
N THR A 131 -16.21 1.70 7.02
CA THR A 131 -16.52 2.81 6.09
C THR A 131 -15.91 4.13 6.55
N ILE A 132 -15.62 5.05 5.63
CA ILE A 132 -15.06 6.39 5.91
C ILE A 132 -15.86 7.14 7.00
N GLY A 133 -17.19 6.97 6.99
CA GLY A 133 -18.10 7.59 7.94
C GLY A 133 -18.01 7.04 9.37
N THR A 134 -17.60 5.78 9.54
CA THR A 134 -17.64 5.03 10.81
C THR A 134 -16.27 4.61 11.34
N ALA A 135 -15.20 4.78 10.54
CA ALA A 135 -13.84 4.44 10.92
C ALA A 135 -13.19 5.48 11.87
N PRO A 136 -12.35 5.03 12.83
CA PRO A 136 -11.55 5.91 13.69
C PRO A 136 -10.66 6.86 12.89
N TRP A 137 -10.28 7.99 13.49
CA TRP A 137 -9.50 9.03 12.84
C TRP A 137 -8.02 8.66 12.78
N ASN A 138 -7.63 7.95 11.73
CA ASN A 138 -6.25 7.55 11.44
C ASN A 138 -5.81 8.01 10.04
N ASN A 139 -4.56 7.73 9.68
CA ASN A 139 -4.00 8.16 8.38
C ASN A 139 -4.74 7.53 7.20
N SER A 140 -5.20 6.28 7.31
CA SER A 140 -6.03 5.62 6.30
C SER A 140 -7.34 6.38 6.04
N THR A 141 -8.09 6.70 7.10
CA THR A 141 -9.34 7.46 7.00
C THR A 141 -9.12 8.86 6.44
N LYS A 142 -8.00 9.52 6.78
CA LYS A 142 -7.62 10.81 6.19
C LYS A 142 -7.41 10.68 4.69
N ARG A 143 -6.64 9.69 4.21
CA ARG A 143 -6.39 9.46 2.77
C ARG A 143 -7.68 9.16 2.02
N MET A 144 -8.46 8.18 2.48
CA MET A 144 -9.74 7.83 1.87
C MET A 144 -10.69 9.03 1.77
N ARG A 145 -10.71 9.87 2.82
CA ARG A 145 -11.55 11.07 2.85
C ARG A 145 -11.04 12.17 1.92
N THR A 146 -9.73 12.35 1.78
CA THR A 146 -9.13 13.27 0.81
C THR A 146 -9.53 12.87 -0.62
N VAL A 147 -9.40 11.58 -0.96
CA VAL A 147 -9.79 11.05 -2.28
C VAL A 147 -11.29 11.20 -2.51
N ALA A 148 -12.12 10.80 -1.55
CA ALA A 148 -13.57 10.99 -1.64
C ALA A 148 -13.96 12.47 -1.81
N GLY A 149 -13.23 13.40 -1.18
CA GLY A 149 -13.43 14.84 -1.35
C GLY A 149 -13.06 15.34 -2.75
N ALA A 150 -11.94 14.88 -3.32
CA ALA A 150 -11.49 15.25 -4.67
C ALA A 150 -12.49 14.81 -5.75
N LEU A 151 -13.09 13.62 -5.58
CA LEU A 151 -14.10 13.06 -6.47
C LEU A 151 -15.45 13.79 -6.40
N MET A 152 -15.69 14.59 -5.37
CA MET A 152 -16.97 15.28 -5.11
C MET A 152 -16.89 16.81 -5.24
N THR A 153 -15.85 17.31 -5.92
CA THR A 153 -15.70 18.74 -6.25
C THR A 153 -16.69 19.19 -7.33
N ARG A 154 -17.03 20.48 -7.39
CA ARG A 154 -17.94 21.03 -8.43
C ARG A 154 -17.54 20.64 -9.87
N PRO A 155 -16.27 20.71 -10.29
CA PRO A 155 -15.87 20.27 -11.62
C PRO A 155 -16.07 18.76 -11.83
N ALA A 156 -15.78 17.92 -10.82
CA ALA A 156 -16.02 16.48 -10.90
C ALA A 156 -17.52 16.14 -11.03
N ILE A 157 -18.39 16.91 -10.38
CA ILE A 157 -19.84 16.79 -10.50
C ILE A 157 -20.31 17.16 -11.91
N GLN A 158 -19.78 18.24 -12.50
CA GLN A 158 -20.09 18.60 -13.88
C GLN A 158 -19.66 17.52 -14.88
N ARG A 159 -18.50 16.88 -14.68
CA ARG A 159 -18.10 15.72 -15.48
C ARG A 159 -19.06 14.52 -15.34
N SER A 160 -19.72 14.40 -14.19
CA SER A 160 -20.72 13.35 -13.94
C SER A 160 -22.12 13.69 -14.46
N ALA A 161 -22.32 14.84 -15.12
CA ALA A 161 -23.63 15.27 -15.62
C ALA A 161 -24.31 14.24 -16.55
N PRO A 162 -23.60 13.52 -17.46
CA PRO A 162 -24.23 12.48 -18.28
C PRO A 162 -24.83 11.33 -17.45
N MET A 163 -24.19 10.97 -16.33
CA MET A 163 -24.69 9.94 -15.42
C MET A 163 -25.92 10.42 -14.65
N LEU A 164 -25.91 11.67 -14.18
CA LEU A 164 -27.07 12.29 -13.54
C LEU A 164 -28.24 12.41 -14.51
N ASP A 165 -27.97 12.79 -15.77
CA ASP A 165 -28.96 12.83 -16.84
C ASP A 165 -29.60 11.46 -17.03
N LEU A 166 -28.77 10.42 -17.26
CA LEU A 166 -29.25 9.06 -17.49
C LEU A 166 -30.17 8.56 -16.37
N GLU A 167 -29.77 8.67 -15.09
CA GLU A 167 -30.56 8.10 -14.00
C GLU A 167 -31.78 8.95 -13.62
N THR A 168 -31.71 10.27 -13.73
CA THR A 168 -32.90 11.12 -13.53
C THR A 168 -33.91 10.94 -14.68
N THR A 169 -33.45 10.79 -15.93
CA THR A 169 -34.31 10.41 -17.05
C THR A 169 -34.94 9.04 -16.84
N ALA A 170 -34.15 8.05 -16.41
CA ALA A 170 -34.64 6.69 -16.20
C ALA A 170 -35.66 6.59 -15.05
N LEU A 171 -35.54 7.42 -14.01
CA LEU A 171 -36.55 7.55 -12.96
C LEU A 171 -37.85 8.11 -13.54
N VAL A 172 -37.77 9.23 -14.27
CA VAL A 172 -38.95 9.86 -14.89
C VAL A 172 -39.63 8.92 -15.87
N LYS A 173 -38.86 8.26 -16.74
CA LYS A 173 -39.35 7.25 -17.69
C LYS A 173 -40.03 6.08 -16.98
N GLY A 174 -39.42 5.54 -15.92
CA GLY A 174 -40.02 4.45 -15.16
C GLY A 174 -41.37 4.82 -14.55
N ILE A 175 -41.45 6.00 -13.94
CA ILE A 175 -42.70 6.55 -13.38
C ILE A 175 -43.73 6.80 -14.50
N PHE A 176 -43.30 7.39 -15.62
CA PHE A 176 -44.12 7.66 -16.79
C PHE A 176 -44.73 6.38 -17.39
N GLU A 177 -43.92 5.35 -17.63
CA GLU A 177 -44.36 4.08 -18.20
C GLU A 177 -45.25 3.29 -17.24
N TYR A 178 -44.90 3.28 -15.95
CA TYR A 178 -45.71 2.61 -14.94
C TYR A 178 -47.12 3.22 -14.87
N SER A 179 -47.21 4.55 -14.90
CA SER A 179 -48.49 5.26 -14.92
C SER A 179 -49.35 5.02 -16.18
N LYS A 180 -48.78 4.47 -17.26
CA LYS A 180 -49.55 4.02 -18.44
C LYS A 180 -50.11 2.62 -18.27
N LYS A 181 -49.45 1.77 -17.47
CA LYS A 181 -49.84 0.37 -17.24
C LYS A 181 -50.90 0.23 -16.15
N THR A 182 -50.86 1.07 -15.12
CA THR A 182 -51.81 1.07 -14.01
C THR A 182 -52.73 2.30 -14.06
N THR A 183 -53.94 2.17 -13.52
CA THR A 183 -54.84 3.32 -13.37
C THR A 183 -54.33 4.23 -12.25
N VAL A 184 -53.59 5.26 -12.67
CA VAL A 184 -53.30 6.55 -11.99
C VAL A 184 -52.33 6.53 -10.79
N GLU A 185 -52.33 5.51 -9.93
CA GLU A 185 -51.51 5.51 -8.71
C GLU A 185 -50.12 4.84 -8.90
N VAL A 186 -49.08 5.50 -8.41
CA VAL A 186 -47.67 5.05 -8.48
C VAL A 186 -47.02 5.09 -7.09
N ASP A 187 -46.36 4.01 -6.66
CA ASP A 187 -45.44 4.02 -5.51
C ASP A 187 -44.06 4.54 -5.99
N PRO A 188 -43.61 5.74 -5.58
CA PRO A 188 -42.36 6.30 -6.06
C PRO A 188 -41.12 5.57 -5.48
N ARG A 189 -41.26 4.81 -4.40
CA ARG A 189 -40.14 4.31 -3.58
C ARG A 189 -39.10 3.53 -4.39
N ILE A 190 -39.53 2.56 -5.18
CA ILE A 190 -38.61 1.68 -5.92
C ILE A 190 -37.83 2.43 -7.01
N PHE A 191 -38.42 3.46 -7.61
CA PHE A 191 -37.78 4.27 -8.65
C PHE A 191 -36.67 5.15 -8.06
N PHE A 192 -36.92 5.79 -6.91
CA PHE A 192 -35.89 6.53 -6.17
C PHE A 192 -34.78 5.62 -5.64
N GLN A 193 -35.14 4.45 -5.11
CA GLN A 193 -34.16 3.45 -4.66
C GLN A 193 -33.27 2.96 -5.80
N ARG A 194 -33.85 2.67 -6.98
CA ARG A 194 -33.08 2.26 -8.17
C ARG A 194 -32.18 3.39 -8.67
N GLN A 195 -32.70 4.62 -8.79
CA GLN A 195 -31.93 5.78 -9.24
C GLN A 195 -30.70 6.00 -8.34
N ALA A 196 -30.92 6.07 -7.02
CA ALA A 196 -29.86 6.33 -6.08
C ALA A 196 -28.84 5.18 -6.03
N LEU A 197 -29.30 3.93 -6.12
CA LEU A 197 -28.42 2.76 -6.16
C LEU A 197 -27.59 2.74 -7.44
N ASN A 198 -28.21 2.92 -8.60
CA ASN A 198 -27.52 2.96 -9.89
C ASN A 198 -26.45 4.03 -9.95
N LEU A 199 -26.70 5.23 -9.44
CA LEU A 199 -25.68 6.28 -9.38
C LEU A 199 -24.45 5.82 -8.58
N THR A 200 -24.68 5.20 -7.41
CA THR A 200 -23.56 4.66 -6.61
C THR A 200 -22.86 3.48 -7.28
N LEU A 201 -23.58 2.58 -7.95
CA LEU A 201 -23.00 1.44 -8.66
C LEU A 201 -22.24 1.85 -9.93
N MET A 202 -22.73 2.86 -10.65
CA MET A 202 -22.05 3.41 -11.81
C MET A 202 -20.78 4.14 -11.39
N TRP A 203 -20.83 4.99 -10.36
CA TRP A 203 -19.61 5.61 -9.83
C TRP A 203 -18.62 4.59 -9.28
N CYS A 204 -19.04 3.62 -8.49
CA CYS A 204 -18.09 2.72 -7.84
C CYS A 204 -17.60 1.63 -8.79
N TYR A 205 -18.46 1.07 -9.64
CA TYR A 205 -18.19 -0.16 -10.38
C TYR A 205 -18.48 -0.09 -11.88
N GLY A 206 -18.94 1.04 -12.41
CA GLY A 206 -19.32 1.17 -13.82
C GLY A 206 -20.39 0.15 -14.22
N THR A 207 -21.31 -0.15 -13.30
CA THR A 207 -22.38 -1.14 -13.48
C THR A 207 -23.73 -0.51 -13.16
N ARG A 208 -24.77 -0.95 -13.87
CA ARG A 208 -26.12 -0.39 -13.79
C ARG A 208 -27.18 -1.49 -13.81
N ILE A 209 -28.22 -1.33 -13.00
CA ILE A 209 -29.41 -2.17 -12.99
C ILE A 209 -30.47 -1.58 -13.93
N ASN A 210 -30.99 -2.38 -14.85
CA ASN A 210 -31.84 -1.91 -15.93
C ASN A 210 -33.33 -1.83 -15.59
N SER A 211 -33.82 -2.70 -14.71
CA SER A 211 -35.25 -2.86 -14.40
C SER A 211 -35.50 -2.71 -12.89
N VAL A 212 -36.72 -2.29 -12.52
CA VAL A 212 -37.12 -2.23 -11.10
C VAL A 212 -37.45 -3.62 -10.54
N GLU A 213 -37.65 -4.60 -11.41
CA GLU A 213 -37.95 -5.99 -11.09
C GLU A 213 -36.68 -6.87 -10.95
N ASP A 214 -35.49 -6.29 -11.15
CA ASP A 214 -34.22 -7.03 -11.08
C ASP A 214 -34.03 -7.69 -9.70
N PRO A 215 -33.80 -9.02 -9.64
CA PRO A 215 -33.57 -9.72 -8.38
C PRO A 215 -32.41 -9.15 -7.54
N LEU A 216 -31.35 -8.64 -8.19
CA LEU A 216 -30.20 -8.05 -7.51
C LEU A 216 -30.58 -6.75 -6.79
N LEU A 217 -31.43 -5.91 -7.39
CA LEU A 217 -31.95 -4.69 -6.75
C LEU A 217 -32.65 -5.04 -5.44
N HIS A 218 -33.63 -5.95 -5.50
CA HIS A 218 -34.40 -6.35 -4.32
C HIS A 218 -33.53 -7.03 -3.26
N LYS A 219 -32.52 -7.81 -3.67
CA LYS A 219 -31.55 -8.45 -2.77
C LYS A 219 -30.69 -7.41 -2.04
N ILE A 220 -30.15 -6.43 -2.75
CA ILE A 220 -29.33 -5.34 -2.16
C ILE A 220 -30.18 -4.54 -1.16
N LEU A 221 -31.39 -4.12 -1.56
CA LEU A 221 -32.28 -3.32 -0.70
C LEU A 221 -32.65 -4.05 0.60
N ARG A 222 -32.92 -5.37 0.53
CA ARG A 222 -33.23 -6.18 1.71
C ARG A 222 -32.06 -6.25 2.69
N VAL A 223 -30.86 -6.53 2.18
CA VAL A 223 -29.65 -6.67 3.01
C VAL A 223 -29.22 -5.33 3.59
N ALA A 224 -29.28 -4.25 2.83
CA ALA A 224 -28.85 -2.94 3.29
C ALA A 224 -29.67 -2.42 4.47
N HIS A 225 -30.99 -2.61 4.45
CA HIS A 225 -31.86 -2.26 5.56
C HIS A 225 -31.42 -2.95 6.86
N SER A 226 -31.18 -4.27 6.79
CA SER A 226 -30.69 -5.03 7.94
C SER A 226 -29.29 -4.57 8.37
N VAL A 227 -28.39 -4.27 7.43
CA VAL A 227 -27.05 -3.74 7.75
C VAL A 227 -27.12 -2.38 8.46
N SER A 228 -28.04 -1.50 8.05
CA SER A 228 -28.28 -0.20 8.68
C SER A 228 -28.71 -0.35 10.14
N SER A 229 -29.52 -1.38 10.46
CA SER A 229 -29.98 -1.65 11.81
C SER A 229 -28.85 -1.97 12.82
N PHE A 230 -27.68 -2.47 12.37
CA PHE A 230 -26.54 -2.74 13.26
C PHE A 230 -25.80 -1.47 13.71
N ARG A 231 -26.04 -0.33 13.05
CA ARG A 231 -25.44 0.97 13.38
C ARG A 231 -26.30 1.82 14.32
N SER A 232 -27.51 1.35 14.62
CA SER A 232 -28.45 2.01 15.51
C SER A 232 -28.10 1.79 16.98
N THR A 233 -28.44 2.76 17.83
CA THR A 233 -28.34 2.64 19.28
C THR A 233 -29.38 1.70 19.89
N ASN A 234 -30.45 1.36 19.17
CA ASN A 234 -31.67 0.75 19.72
C ASN A 234 -31.64 -0.77 19.45
N ASN A 235 -31.36 -1.15 18.20
CA ASN A 235 -31.42 -2.53 17.71
C ASN A 235 -30.18 -3.39 17.99
N ASN A 236 -29.25 -2.92 18.81
CA ASN A 236 -27.97 -3.58 18.96
C ASN A 236 -27.42 -3.56 20.39
N ILE A 237 -28.19 -4.12 21.31
CA ILE A 237 -27.91 -4.12 22.74
C ILE A 237 -26.55 -4.76 23.11
N GLN A 238 -26.07 -5.73 22.32
CA GLN A 238 -24.80 -6.42 22.57
C GLN A 238 -23.56 -5.52 22.37
N ASP A 239 -23.71 -4.37 21.71
CA ASP A 239 -22.64 -3.37 21.61
C ASP A 239 -22.44 -2.59 22.91
N TYR A 240 -23.50 -2.44 23.70
CA TYR A 240 -23.52 -1.70 24.97
C TYR A 240 -23.53 -2.59 26.20
N VAL A 241 -23.97 -3.84 26.06
CA VAL A 241 -24.15 -4.79 27.16
C VAL A 241 -23.33 -6.05 26.86
N PRO A 242 -22.04 -6.11 27.30
CA PRO A 242 -21.08 -7.10 26.81
C PRO A 242 -21.44 -8.56 27.06
N PHE A 243 -22.24 -8.88 28.08
CA PHE A 243 -22.58 -10.28 28.39
C PHE A 243 -23.35 -10.97 27.25
N TYR A 244 -24.11 -10.21 26.44
CA TYR A 244 -24.83 -10.76 25.28
C TYR A 244 -23.89 -11.32 24.21
N ARG A 245 -22.61 -10.91 24.20
CA ARG A 245 -21.61 -11.37 23.24
C ARG A 245 -21.17 -12.82 23.49
N TYR A 246 -21.31 -13.29 24.73
CA TYR A 246 -20.89 -14.64 25.13
C TYR A 246 -22.03 -15.67 25.10
N LEU A 247 -23.26 -15.24 24.77
CA LEU A 247 -24.40 -16.15 24.69
C LEU A 247 -24.27 -17.01 23.41
N PRO A 248 -24.25 -18.35 23.52
CA PRO A 248 -24.01 -19.26 22.39
C PRO A 248 -25.11 -19.25 21.30
N LYS A 249 -26.18 -18.47 21.49
CA LYS A 249 -27.32 -18.32 20.56
C LYS A 249 -27.71 -16.85 20.32
N SER A 250 -26.74 -15.93 20.17
CA SER A 250 -27.07 -14.56 19.77
C SER A 250 -27.63 -14.54 18.33
N GLU A 251 -28.96 -14.49 18.19
CA GLU A 251 -29.64 -14.36 16.89
C GLU A 251 -29.15 -13.13 16.12
N ARG A 252 -28.85 -12.04 16.83
CA ARG A 252 -28.33 -10.82 16.22
C ARG A 252 -26.97 -11.02 15.56
N THR A 253 -26.09 -11.80 16.19
CA THR A 253 -24.79 -12.19 15.61
C THR A 253 -24.98 -13.08 14.39
N LYS A 254 -25.96 -14.00 14.41
CA LYS A 254 -26.27 -14.83 13.23
C LYS A 254 -26.77 -13.99 12.06
N THR A 255 -27.68 -13.04 12.29
CA THR A 255 -28.16 -12.11 11.26
C THR A 255 -27.00 -11.29 10.69
N ALA A 256 -26.13 -10.75 11.55
CA ALA A 256 -24.96 -9.98 11.13
C ALA A 256 -23.99 -10.78 10.24
N LEU A 257 -23.75 -12.05 10.56
CA LEU A 257 -22.94 -12.95 9.74
C LEU A 257 -23.62 -13.29 8.42
N HIS A 258 -24.92 -13.58 8.45
CA HIS A 258 -25.72 -13.88 7.26
C HIS A 258 -25.70 -12.71 6.27
N ASP A 259 -26.03 -11.50 6.73
CA ASP A 259 -26.08 -10.30 5.90
C ASP A 259 -24.70 -9.94 5.36
N ARG A 260 -23.65 -10.06 6.18
CA ARG A 260 -22.26 -9.86 5.72
C ARG A 260 -21.92 -10.82 4.59
N ASN A 261 -22.18 -12.12 4.76
CA ASN A 261 -21.82 -13.12 3.76
C ASN A 261 -22.57 -12.87 2.44
N ILE A 262 -23.85 -12.50 2.49
CA ILE A 262 -24.60 -12.15 1.27
C ILE A 262 -24.04 -10.88 0.63
N ARG A 263 -23.74 -9.85 1.44
CA ARG A 263 -23.24 -8.57 0.98
C ARG A 263 -21.88 -8.69 0.29
N ASP A 264 -20.97 -9.44 0.90
CA ASP A 264 -19.59 -9.56 0.42
C ASP A 264 -19.51 -10.28 -0.92
N VAL A 265 -20.42 -11.23 -1.19
CA VAL A 265 -20.49 -11.92 -2.49
C VAL A 265 -20.67 -10.92 -3.62
N TRP A 266 -21.74 -10.13 -3.62
CA TRP A 266 -22.00 -9.21 -4.73
C TRP A 266 -21.03 -8.03 -4.77
N LEU A 267 -20.51 -7.56 -3.62
CA LEU A 267 -19.48 -6.52 -3.59
C LEU A 267 -18.16 -7.00 -4.22
N ASN A 268 -17.71 -8.22 -3.89
CA ASN A 268 -16.51 -8.80 -4.46
C ASN A 268 -16.67 -9.09 -5.95
N GLU A 269 -17.84 -9.60 -6.37
CA GLU A 269 -18.15 -9.82 -7.79
C GLU A 269 -18.09 -8.52 -8.60
N LEU A 270 -18.72 -7.44 -8.10
CA LEU A 270 -18.69 -6.14 -8.75
C LEU A 270 -17.27 -5.55 -8.82
N PHE A 271 -16.49 -5.67 -7.74
CA PHE A 271 -15.12 -5.18 -7.72
C PHE A 271 -14.21 -5.98 -8.66
N GLN A 272 -14.32 -7.30 -8.65
CA GLN A 272 -13.50 -8.18 -9.51
C GLN A 272 -13.75 -7.89 -10.99
N LYS A 273 -15.00 -7.63 -11.39
CA LYS A 273 -15.33 -7.22 -12.77
C LYS A 273 -14.61 -5.94 -13.19
N VAL A 274 -14.49 -4.95 -12.30
CA VAL A 274 -13.72 -3.74 -12.61
C VAL A 274 -12.25 -4.08 -12.82
N VAL A 275 -11.68 -4.89 -11.92
CA VAL A 275 -10.28 -5.34 -12.01
C VAL A 275 -10.03 -6.08 -13.33
N ASP A 276 -10.93 -6.98 -13.72
CA ASP A 276 -10.81 -7.75 -14.96
C ASP A 276 -10.93 -6.86 -16.21
N ARG A 277 -11.83 -5.87 -16.20
CA ARG A 277 -11.94 -4.88 -17.27
C ARG A 277 -10.66 -4.06 -17.40
N VAL A 278 -10.11 -3.57 -16.29
CA VAL A 278 -8.85 -2.80 -16.26
C VAL A 278 -7.67 -3.65 -16.76
N ARG A 279 -7.58 -4.92 -16.34
CA ARG A 279 -6.56 -5.87 -16.82
C ARG A 279 -6.68 -6.17 -18.31
N ALA A 280 -7.90 -6.22 -18.84
CA ALA A 280 -8.16 -6.39 -20.27
C ALA A 280 -7.90 -5.10 -21.09
N GLY A 281 -7.30 -4.07 -20.50
CA GLY A 281 -7.03 -2.79 -21.16
C GLY A 281 -8.27 -1.91 -21.35
N ARG A 282 -9.44 -2.32 -20.85
CA ARG A 282 -10.67 -1.52 -20.89
C ARG A 282 -10.66 -0.59 -19.68
N LYS A 283 -10.87 0.71 -19.88
CA LYS A 283 -11.02 1.68 -18.79
C LYS A 283 -12.49 2.03 -18.59
N PRO A 284 -13.24 1.28 -17.74
CA PRO A 284 -14.64 1.63 -17.50
C PRO A 284 -14.70 2.97 -16.77
N ASP A 285 -15.68 3.81 -17.12
CA ASP A 285 -15.86 5.15 -16.54
C ASP A 285 -16.44 5.06 -15.12
N CYS A 286 -15.57 4.75 -14.15
CA CYS A 286 -15.91 4.63 -12.74
C CYS A 286 -14.72 4.95 -11.84
N ILE A 287 -15.01 5.35 -10.60
CA ILE A 287 -14.04 5.67 -9.55
C ILE A 287 -13.08 4.51 -9.35
N SER A 288 -13.56 3.26 -9.21
CA SER A 288 -12.66 2.13 -9.00
C SER A 288 -11.65 1.98 -10.14
N ALA A 289 -12.09 2.11 -11.39
CA ALA A 289 -11.15 2.02 -12.50
C ALA A 289 -10.19 3.20 -12.54
N GLY A 290 -10.64 4.42 -12.23
CA GLY A 290 -9.74 5.56 -12.03
C GLY A 290 -8.70 5.28 -10.95
N LEU A 291 -9.13 4.86 -9.76
CA LEU A 291 -8.24 4.55 -8.63
C LEU A 291 -7.33 3.34 -8.91
N LEU A 292 -7.76 2.38 -9.74
CA LEU A 292 -6.97 1.21 -10.14
C LEU A 292 -6.05 1.47 -11.35
N SER A 293 -6.32 2.49 -12.16
CA SER A 293 -5.58 2.80 -13.40
C SER A 293 -4.70 4.04 -13.31
N ASP A 294 -4.99 4.93 -12.37
CA ASP A 294 -4.24 6.14 -12.08
C ASP A 294 -3.15 5.80 -11.06
N SER A 295 -1.92 5.66 -11.56
CA SER A 295 -0.72 5.35 -10.78
C SER A 295 -0.33 6.42 -9.75
N SER A 296 -1.12 7.50 -9.63
CA SER A 296 -1.05 8.49 -8.55
C SER A 296 -1.88 8.12 -7.32
N ASN A 297 -2.79 7.14 -7.42
CA ASN A 297 -3.67 6.72 -6.33
C ASN A 297 -3.11 5.58 -5.48
N ASP A 298 -1.84 5.19 -5.67
CA ASP A 298 -1.20 4.13 -4.88
C ASP A 298 -0.95 4.49 -3.40
N LYS A 299 -1.35 5.71 -3.01
CA LYS A 299 -1.67 6.07 -1.62
C LYS A 299 -2.81 5.25 -1.00
N LEU A 300 -3.64 4.60 -1.81
CA LEU A 300 -4.77 3.79 -1.38
C LEU A 300 -4.50 2.32 -1.68
N THR A 301 -4.49 1.51 -0.63
CA THR A 301 -4.55 0.05 -0.73
C THR A 301 -5.85 -0.38 -1.42
N GLU A 302 -5.89 -1.53 -2.10
CA GLU A 302 -7.18 -2.05 -2.62
C GLU A 302 -8.22 -2.25 -1.50
N ALA A 303 -7.81 -2.54 -0.25
CA ALA A 303 -8.74 -2.54 0.89
C ALA A 303 -9.33 -1.15 1.15
N GLU A 304 -8.55 -0.08 1.01
CA GLU A 304 -9.04 1.31 1.07
C GLU A 304 -9.92 1.67 -0.13
N ILE A 305 -9.60 1.20 -1.33
CA ILE A 305 -10.47 1.37 -2.53
C ILE A 305 -11.81 0.67 -2.32
N LYS A 306 -11.80 -0.59 -1.87
CA LYS A 306 -13.02 -1.34 -1.48
C LYS A 306 -13.79 -0.60 -0.39
N SER A 307 -13.11 -0.07 0.63
CA SER A 307 -13.75 0.72 1.69
C SER A 307 -14.37 2.03 1.15
N ILE A 308 -13.71 2.73 0.23
CA ILE A 308 -14.27 3.92 -0.45
C ILE A 308 -15.55 3.54 -1.21
N ASN A 309 -15.53 2.47 -1.99
CA ASN A 309 -16.69 2.00 -2.74
C ASN A 309 -17.85 1.62 -1.82
N VAL A 310 -17.58 0.81 -0.79
CA VAL A 310 -18.58 0.43 0.22
C VAL A 310 -19.12 1.65 0.96
N SER A 311 -18.29 2.68 1.18
CA SER A 311 -18.72 3.93 1.81
C SER A 311 -19.68 4.72 0.93
N PHE A 312 -19.42 4.82 -0.38
CA PHE A 312 -20.32 5.50 -1.32
C PHE A 312 -21.62 4.74 -1.53
N VAL A 313 -21.58 3.41 -1.69
CA VAL A 313 -22.78 2.58 -1.80
C VAL A 313 -23.58 2.67 -0.50
N SER A 314 -22.99 2.33 0.65
CA SER A 314 -23.73 2.30 1.92
C SER A 314 -24.24 3.66 2.36
N GLY A 315 -23.57 4.77 2.02
CA GLY A 315 -23.99 6.11 2.43
C GLY A 315 -24.94 6.79 1.44
N GLY A 316 -24.75 6.55 0.14
CA GLY A 316 -25.38 7.32 -0.92
C GLY A 316 -26.82 6.91 -1.21
N PHE A 317 -27.09 5.61 -1.42
CA PHE A 317 -28.38 5.26 -2.02
C PHE A 317 -29.56 5.36 -1.04
N GLU A 318 -29.41 4.93 0.23
CA GLU A 318 -30.51 4.98 1.20
C GLU A 318 -30.87 6.42 1.56
N THR A 319 -29.87 7.29 1.78
CA THR A 319 -30.09 8.68 2.20
C THR A 319 -30.68 9.53 1.08
N LEU A 320 -30.18 9.39 -0.15
CA LEU A 320 -30.71 10.10 -1.32
C LEU A 320 -32.14 9.66 -1.65
N ALA A 321 -32.41 8.35 -1.65
CA ALA A 321 -33.76 7.84 -1.86
C ALA A 321 -34.72 8.36 -0.78
N THR A 322 -34.30 8.35 0.48
CA THR A 322 -35.09 8.85 1.61
C THR A 322 -35.45 10.33 1.46
N SER A 323 -34.46 11.18 1.18
CA SER A 323 -34.69 12.62 0.97
C SER A 323 -35.61 12.89 -0.22
N GLY A 324 -35.41 12.18 -1.34
CA GLY A 324 -36.24 12.29 -2.53
C GLY A 324 -37.69 11.88 -2.28
N ILE A 325 -37.90 10.69 -1.71
CA ILE A 325 -39.23 10.12 -1.45
C ILE A 325 -40.00 10.98 -0.43
N ALA A 326 -39.37 11.38 0.67
CA ALA A 326 -40.05 12.18 1.70
C ALA A 326 -40.49 13.54 1.17
N CYS A 327 -39.65 14.21 0.37
CA CYS A 327 -40.00 15.47 -0.26
C CYS A 327 -41.12 15.32 -1.30
N ILE A 328 -41.12 14.23 -2.10
CA ILE A 328 -42.23 13.93 -3.01
C ILE A 328 -43.54 13.68 -2.24
N GLY A 329 -43.47 13.01 -1.09
CA GLY A 329 -44.61 12.83 -0.20
C GLY A 329 -45.21 14.17 0.21
N TRP A 330 -44.38 15.10 0.70
CA TRP A 330 -44.84 16.45 1.02
C TRP A 330 -45.36 17.22 -0.20
N LEU A 331 -44.65 17.17 -1.33
CA LEU A 331 -45.08 17.86 -2.55
C LEU A 331 -46.46 17.38 -3.01
N SER A 332 -46.84 16.13 -2.73
CA SER A 332 -48.14 15.58 -3.13
C SER A 332 -49.33 16.08 -2.28
N THR A 333 -49.10 16.75 -1.14
CA THR A 333 -50.18 17.34 -0.32
C THR A 333 -50.81 18.58 -0.98
N GLU A 334 -51.87 19.14 -0.39
CA GLU A 334 -52.50 20.36 -0.90
C GLU A 334 -51.55 21.57 -0.85
N GLU A 335 -50.80 21.72 0.25
CA GLU A 335 -49.75 22.73 0.38
C GLU A 335 -48.60 22.47 -0.59
N GLY A 336 -48.19 21.21 -0.69
CA GLY A 336 -47.17 20.77 -1.63
C GLY A 336 -47.52 21.08 -3.08
N GLN A 337 -48.79 20.96 -3.48
CA GLN A 337 -49.25 21.32 -4.82
C GLN A 337 -49.11 22.83 -5.12
N LYS A 338 -49.32 23.70 -4.12
CA LYS A 338 -49.05 25.15 -4.27
C LYS A 338 -47.56 25.39 -4.46
N ALA A 339 -46.72 24.68 -3.71
CA ALA A 339 -45.27 24.75 -3.86
C ALA A 339 -44.79 24.18 -5.22
N GLN A 340 -45.42 23.11 -5.73
CA GLN A 340 -45.14 22.58 -7.07
C GLN A 340 -45.43 23.64 -8.15
N GLU A 341 -46.55 24.37 -8.03
CA GLU A 341 -46.91 25.41 -9.01
C GLU A 341 -45.93 26.59 -8.96
N ARG A 342 -45.56 27.02 -7.76
CA ARG A 342 -44.53 28.06 -7.58
C ARG A 342 -43.17 27.61 -8.11
N ALA A 343 -42.77 26.37 -7.84
CA ALA A 343 -41.55 25.78 -8.36
C ALA A 343 -41.57 25.72 -9.89
N TYR A 344 -42.69 25.31 -10.50
CA TYR A 344 -42.84 25.29 -11.95
C TYR A 344 -42.63 26.67 -12.57
N GLN A 345 -43.29 27.69 -12.03
CA GLN A 345 -43.15 29.08 -12.49
C GLN A 345 -41.70 29.58 -12.36
N ASP A 346 -41.04 29.30 -11.24
CA ASP A 346 -39.65 29.66 -11.00
C ASP A 346 -38.69 28.92 -11.94
N ILE A 347 -38.94 27.64 -12.24
CA ILE A 347 -38.16 26.87 -13.22
C ILE A 347 -38.27 27.51 -14.61
N ILE A 348 -39.49 27.77 -15.10
CA ILE A 348 -39.70 28.34 -16.44
C ILE A 348 -39.12 29.76 -16.53
N ALA A 349 -39.24 30.57 -15.48
CA ALA A 349 -38.68 31.92 -15.46
C ALA A 349 -37.14 31.94 -15.57
N ASN A 350 -36.45 30.96 -14.97
CA ASN A 350 -34.98 30.91 -14.95
C ASN A 350 -34.36 30.09 -16.10
N HIS A 351 -35.11 29.16 -16.70
CA HIS A 351 -34.61 28.31 -17.80
C HIS A 351 -35.23 28.65 -19.17
N GLY A 352 -36.33 29.40 -19.21
CA GLY A 352 -37.00 29.84 -20.45
C GLY A 352 -37.98 28.83 -21.06
N SER A 353 -37.68 27.52 -21.03
CA SER A 353 -38.59 26.47 -21.51
C SER A 353 -38.46 25.16 -20.73
N VAL A 354 -39.42 24.25 -20.91
CA VAL A 354 -39.39 22.88 -20.34
C VAL A 354 -38.19 22.11 -20.87
N GLU A 355 -37.91 22.22 -22.16
CA GLU A 355 -36.80 21.54 -22.82
C GLU A 355 -35.44 22.03 -22.31
N ALA A 356 -35.29 23.35 -22.12
CA ALA A 356 -34.06 23.93 -21.56
C ALA A 356 -33.90 23.56 -20.09
N ALA A 357 -34.98 23.60 -19.29
CA ALA A 357 -34.95 23.18 -17.90
C ALA A 357 -34.52 21.71 -17.75
N TRP A 358 -35.03 20.83 -18.60
CA TRP A 358 -34.67 19.41 -18.61
C TRP A 358 -33.17 19.19 -18.85
N ASP A 359 -32.61 19.84 -19.88
CA ASP A 359 -31.20 19.67 -20.27
C ASP A 359 -30.23 20.33 -19.27
N GLU A 360 -30.55 21.53 -18.78
CA GLU A 360 -29.64 22.34 -17.96
C GLU A 360 -29.65 21.96 -16.47
N CYS A 361 -30.72 21.36 -15.95
CA CYS A 361 -30.86 21.10 -14.50
C CYS A 361 -29.79 20.16 -13.92
N VAL A 362 -29.15 19.34 -14.76
CA VAL A 362 -28.02 18.49 -14.36
C VAL A 362 -26.69 19.24 -14.33
N LEU A 363 -26.61 20.42 -14.96
CA LEU A 363 -25.42 21.27 -15.07
C LEU A 363 -25.39 22.41 -14.05
N GLU A 364 -26.53 23.03 -13.76
CA GLU A 364 -26.63 24.19 -12.87
C GLU A 364 -27.94 24.22 -12.06
N GLU A 365 -27.89 24.87 -10.89
CA GLU A 365 -29.03 25.05 -9.98
C GLU A 365 -29.64 26.44 -10.15
N LYS A 366 -30.28 26.72 -11.30
CA LYS A 366 -30.74 28.08 -11.67
C LYS A 366 -32.03 28.53 -10.98
N SER A 367 -32.87 27.60 -10.53
CA SER A 367 -34.16 27.89 -9.88
C SER A 367 -33.97 28.03 -8.35
N PRO A 368 -34.03 29.27 -7.79
CA PRO A 368 -33.82 29.48 -6.37
C PRO A 368 -34.88 28.81 -5.50
N TYR A 369 -36.13 28.70 -5.99
CA TYR A 369 -37.20 28.06 -5.23
C TYR A 369 -36.98 26.55 -5.11
N VAL A 370 -36.50 25.87 -6.16
CA VAL A 370 -36.17 24.44 -6.07
C VAL A 370 -34.94 24.20 -5.20
N VAL A 371 -33.94 25.10 -5.22
CA VAL A 371 -32.81 25.05 -4.27
C VAL A 371 -33.30 25.18 -2.82
N ALA A 372 -34.23 26.09 -2.57
CA ALA A 372 -34.88 26.27 -1.28
C ALA A 372 -35.67 25.04 -0.85
N LEU A 373 -36.39 24.41 -1.79
CA LEU A 373 -37.12 23.16 -1.57
C LEU A 373 -36.19 22.01 -1.16
N VAL A 374 -35.06 21.84 -1.85
CA VAL A 374 -34.04 20.81 -1.47
C VAL A 374 -33.49 21.08 -0.07
N ARG A 375 -33.17 22.35 0.25
CA ARG A 375 -32.66 22.72 1.58
C ARG A 375 -33.67 22.44 2.68
N GLU A 376 -34.95 22.79 2.46
CA GLU A 376 -36.02 22.52 3.42
C GLU A 376 -36.28 21.03 3.56
N GLY A 377 -36.28 20.30 2.45
CA GLY A 377 -36.34 18.84 2.41
C GLY A 377 -35.33 18.18 3.32
N LEU A 378 -34.07 18.59 3.20
CA LEU A 378 -32.98 18.05 4.01
C LEU A 378 -33.02 18.51 5.47
N ARG A 379 -33.51 19.72 5.76
CA ARG A 379 -33.69 20.20 7.14
C ARG A 379 -34.79 19.39 7.83
N TYR A 380 -35.96 19.30 7.20
CA TYR A 380 -37.16 18.74 7.77
C TYR A 380 -37.12 17.19 7.83
N TYR A 381 -36.84 16.53 6.71
CA TYR A 381 -36.75 15.08 6.64
C TYR A 381 -35.30 14.65 6.80
N VAL A 382 -34.84 14.58 8.05
CA VAL A 382 -33.46 14.22 8.40
C VAL A 382 -33.23 12.74 8.06
N PRO A 383 -32.39 12.39 7.06
CA PRO A 383 -32.24 10.99 6.65
C PRO A 383 -31.60 10.11 7.71
N ILE A 384 -30.83 10.71 8.61
CA ILE A 384 -30.20 10.05 9.76
C ILE A 384 -30.57 10.86 11.01
N PRO A 385 -31.72 10.57 11.66
CA PRO A 385 -32.21 11.34 12.81
C PRO A 385 -31.18 11.45 13.94
N PHE A 386 -30.48 10.34 14.23
CA PHE A 386 -29.32 10.29 15.10
C PHE A 386 -28.04 10.18 14.28
N LEU A 387 -27.37 11.32 14.04
CA LEU A 387 -26.18 11.36 13.20
C LEU A 387 -25.12 10.36 13.68
N THR A 388 -24.28 9.89 12.76
CA THR A 388 -23.21 8.93 13.08
C THR A 388 -22.37 9.43 14.26
N PRO A 389 -22.20 8.61 15.34
CA PRO A 389 -21.62 9.07 16.60
C PRO A 389 -20.20 9.56 16.41
N ARG A 390 -19.83 10.63 17.11
CA ARG A 390 -18.46 11.11 17.25
C ARG A 390 -17.84 10.54 18.52
N GLN A 391 -16.52 10.52 18.58
CA GLN A 391 -15.78 10.27 19.80
C GLN A 391 -14.77 11.40 20.00
N THR A 392 -14.59 11.82 21.24
CA THR A 392 -13.55 12.79 21.57
C THR A 392 -12.17 12.12 21.51
N ILE A 393 -11.21 12.75 20.84
CA ILE A 393 -9.80 12.30 20.75
C ILE A 393 -8.88 13.01 21.75
N LYS A 394 -9.39 14.11 22.33
CA LYS A 394 -8.76 14.88 23.40
C LYS A 394 -9.84 15.56 24.23
N SER A 395 -9.53 15.89 25.47
CA SER A 395 -10.43 16.69 26.30
C SER A 395 -10.53 18.13 25.79
N PHE A 396 -11.66 18.78 26.08
CA PHE A 396 -11.84 20.21 25.80
C PHE A 396 -12.85 20.85 26.77
N ASN A 397 -12.76 22.17 26.93
CA ASN A 397 -13.69 22.91 27.78
C ASN A 397 -14.91 23.38 26.99
N TRP A 398 -16.10 22.96 27.43
CA TRP A 398 -17.38 23.44 26.96
C TRP A 398 -18.08 24.25 28.06
N ARG A 399 -18.06 25.58 27.94
CA ARG A 399 -18.75 26.52 28.86
C ARG A 399 -18.37 26.31 30.34
N GLY A 400 -17.08 26.09 30.61
CA GLY A 400 -16.57 25.82 31.96
C GLY A 400 -16.61 24.35 32.37
N ILE A 401 -17.24 23.48 31.58
CA ILE A 401 -17.31 22.03 31.84
C ILE A 401 -16.23 21.33 31.03
N GLU A 402 -15.45 20.46 31.69
CA GLU A 402 -14.47 19.63 31.00
C GLU A 402 -15.15 18.41 30.35
N ILE A 403 -15.06 18.33 29.02
CA ILE A 403 -15.47 17.17 28.24
C ILE A 403 -14.26 16.24 28.12
N PRO A 404 -14.30 15.00 28.64
CA PRO A 404 -13.16 14.10 28.67
C PRO A 404 -12.81 13.52 27.29
N ASN A 405 -11.60 12.98 27.16
CA ASN A 405 -11.18 12.16 26.02
C ASN A 405 -11.93 10.82 25.98
N GLY A 406 -12.16 10.25 24.80
CA GLY A 406 -12.83 8.96 24.60
C GLY A 406 -14.35 8.99 24.71
N LEU A 407 -14.97 10.15 24.97
CA LEU A 407 -16.42 10.28 25.15
C LEU A 407 -17.16 10.17 23.82
N THR A 408 -18.19 9.31 23.78
CA THR A 408 -19.06 9.21 22.61
C THR A 408 -20.08 10.35 22.61
N VAL A 409 -20.15 11.09 21.51
CA VAL A 409 -21.05 12.25 21.32
C VAL A 409 -21.99 11.97 20.16
N HIS A 410 -23.28 11.91 20.43
CA HIS A 410 -24.34 11.88 19.43
C HIS A 410 -24.89 13.28 19.19
N ILE A 411 -25.13 13.59 17.93
CA ILE A 411 -25.82 14.81 17.53
C ILE A 411 -27.22 14.38 17.10
N ASN A 412 -28.23 14.87 17.81
CA ASN A 412 -29.62 14.63 17.47
C ASN A 412 -30.00 15.52 16.29
N GLY A 413 -29.78 15.03 15.07
CA GLY A 413 -30.06 15.76 13.84
C GLY A 413 -31.53 16.13 13.71
N GLN A 414 -32.43 15.26 14.20
CA GLN A 414 -33.87 15.52 14.28
C GLN A 414 -34.14 16.79 15.10
N SER A 415 -33.75 16.80 16.38
CA SER A 415 -33.97 17.95 17.27
C SER A 415 -33.24 19.21 16.81
N VAL A 416 -31.99 19.08 16.39
CA VAL A 416 -31.15 20.22 15.97
C VAL A 416 -31.70 20.92 14.73
N ASN A 417 -32.22 20.17 13.75
CA ASN A 417 -32.79 20.75 12.54
C ASN A 417 -34.21 21.30 12.73
N HIS A 418 -34.84 21.05 13.88
CA HIS A 418 -36.14 21.59 14.27
C HIS A 418 -36.04 22.56 15.46
N ASP A 419 -34.84 23.02 15.81
CA ASP A 419 -34.62 23.94 16.93
C ASP A 419 -35.27 25.31 16.63
N PRO A 420 -36.33 25.70 17.39
CA PRO A 420 -37.03 26.96 17.15
C PRO A 420 -36.17 28.18 17.46
N LYS A 421 -35.09 28.04 18.25
CA LYS A 421 -34.12 29.12 18.50
C LYS A 421 -33.32 29.47 17.25
N CYS A 422 -33.21 28.54 16.30
CA CYS A 422 -32.50 28.72 15.03
C CYS A 422 -33.46 29.01 13.87
N TYR A 423 -34.53 28.21 13.74
CA TYR A 423 -35.40 28.26 12.56
C TYR A 423 -36.70 29.06 12.77
N GLY A 424 -36.93 29.54 13.99
CA GLY A 424 -38.13 30.28 14.39
C GLY A 424 -39.25 29.39 14.93
N PRO A 425 -40.38 29.98 15.38
CA PRO A 425 -41.48 29.25 16.01
C PRO A 425 -42.15 28.20 15.10
N ASP A 426 -42.00 28.34 13.79
CA ASP A 426 -42.51 27.42 12.79
C ASP A 426 -41.45 26.41 12.31
N ALA A 427 -40.40 26.14 13.11
CA ALA A 427 -39.38 25.13 12.76
C ALA A 427 -39.97 23.74 12.47
N HIS A 428 -41.12 23.42 13.05
CA HIS A 428 -41.90 22.20 12.85
C HIS A 428 -42.76 22.21 11.57
N ILE A 429 -42.74 23.30 10.79
CA ILE A 429 -43.44 23.45 9.51
C ILE A 429 -42.45 23.38 8.36
N PHE A 430 -42.76 22.55 7.36
CA PHE A 430 -42.03 22.51 6.10
C PHE A 430 -42.36 23.75 5.26
N ARG A 431 -41.38 24.66 5.12
CA ARG A 431 -41.55 25.95 4.42
C ARG A 431 -40.31 26.31 3.59
N PRO A 432 -40.28 26.02 2.27
CA PRO A 432 -39.17 26.40 1.39
C PRO A 432 -38.85 27.90 1.41
N GLU A 433 -39.85 28.75 1.57
CA GLU A 433 -39.73 30.22 1.58
C GLU A 433 -38.72 30.74 2.62
N ARG A 434 -38.48 29.98 3.68
CA ARG A 434 -37.49 30.27 4.73
C ARG A 434 -36.08 30.53 4.17
N TRP A 435 -35.75 29.96 3.02
CA TRP A 435 -34.44 30.08 2.39
C TRP A 435 -34.35 31.20 1.35
N LEU A 436 -35.45 31.88 1.07
CA LEU A 436 -35.54 33.01 0.15
C LEU A 436 -35.68 34.35 0.89
N GLU A 437 -36.06 34.31 2.16
CA GLU A 437 -36.20 35.48 3.02
C GLU A 437 -34.82 35.90 3.58
N ASP A 438 -34.51 37.21 3.54
CA ASP A 438 -33.30 37.77 4.17
C ASP A 438 -33.31 37.57 5.70
N LYS A 439 -34.49 37.55 6.30
CA LYS A 439 -34.74 37.30 7.72
C LYS A 439 -35.92 36.35 7.89
N VAL A 440 -35.71 35.28 8.65
CA VAL A 440 -36.74 34.33 9.07
C VAL A 440 -37.23 34.78 10.46
N HIS A 441 -38.48 35.25 10.56
CA HIS A 441 -39.07 35.75 11.82
C HIS A 441 -38.22 36.80 12.55
N GLY A 442 -37.62 37.72 11.79
CA GLY A 442 -36.76 38.79 12.35
C GLY A 442 -35.34 38.35 12.71
N THR A 443 -35.02 37.06 12.63
CA THR A 443 -33.67 36.50 12.78
C THR A 443 -33.01 36.29 11.42
N LYS A 444 -31.70 36.52 11.30
CA LYS A 444 -30.98 36.27 10.04
C LYS A 444 -31.02 34.77 9.74
N SER A 445 -31.32 34.40 8.50
CA SER A 445 -31.29 33.00 8.06
C SER A 445 -29.96 32.33 8.48
N PRO A 446 -29.98 31.11 9.05
CA PRO A 446 -28.77 30.49 9.59
C PRO A 446 -27.69 30.37 8.52
N GLY A 447 -26.46 30.75 8.87
CA GLY A 447 -25.30 30.57 8.00
C GLY A 447 -24.86 29.10 7.90
N PRO A 448 -23.87 28.78 7.07
CA PRO A 448 -23.30 27.43 7.01
C PRO A 448 -22.81 26.95 8.40
N PRO A 449 -23.17 25.72 8.84
CA PRO A 449 -23.97 24.72 8.13
C PRO A 449 -25.49 25.03 8.23
N TYR A 450 -26.16 25.32 7.10
CA TYR A 450 -27.58 25.70 7.05
C TYR A 450 -28.52 24.70 7.77
N GLN A 451 -28.13 23.42 7.79
CA GLN A 451 -28.72 22.30 8.52
C GLN A 451 -27.62 21.24 8.80
N TYR A 452 -27.90 20.24 9.65
CA TYR A 452 -26.94 19.21 10.08
C TYR A 452 -27.17 17.81 9.52
N SER A 453 -28.09 17.59 8.58
CA SER A 453 -28.30 16.32 7.87
C SER A 453 -27.07 15.83 7.11
N TYR A 454 -26.19 16.73 6.68
CA TYR A 454 -24.87 16.37 6.15
C TYR A 454 -23.75 16.31 7.22
N GLY A 455 -24.09 16.56 8.48
CA GLY A 455 -23.14 16.87 9.54
C GLY A 455 -22.42 18.21 9.32
N ALA A 456 -21.29 18.41 10.00
CA ALA A 456 -20.51 19.64 9.94
C ALA A 456 -19.01 19.39 10.24
N GLY A 457 -18.16 20.37 9.93
CA GLY A 457 -16.72 20.32 10.21
C GLY A 457 -15.96 19.25 9.41
N SER A 458 -14.78 18.84 9.90
CA SER A 458 -13.86 17.95 9.17
C SER A 458 -14.40 16.55 8.90
N ARG A 459 -15.53 16.14 9.47
CA ARG A 459 -16.23 14.86 9.24
C ARG A 459 -17.60 15.02 8.52
N MET A 460 -17.88 16.20 7.97
CA MET A 460 -19.08 16.46 7.14
C MET A 460 -19.15 15.49 5.94
N CYS A 461 -20.34 15.23 5.42
CA CYS A 461 -20.51 14.43 4.20
C CYS A 461 -19.62 14.99 3.06
N PRO A 462 -18.83 14.16 2.34
CA PRO A 462 -18.09 14.63 1.16
C PRO A 462 -18.99 14.85 -0.05
N ALA A 463 -20.15 14.18 -0.13
CA ALA A 463 -21.05 14.17 -1.29
C ALA A 463 -22.15 15.26 -1.27
N VAL A 464 -21.95 16.37 -0.54
CA VAL A 464 -22.99 17.42 -0.37
C VAL A 464 -23.44 18.01 -1.71
N ALA A 465 -22.48 18.40 -2.54
CA ALA A 465 -22.79 19.11 -3.78
C ALA A 465 -23.47 18.20 -4.81
N ILE A 466 -23.05 16.94 -4.93
CA ILE A 466 -23.68 16.01 -5.88
C ILE A 466 -25.07 15.56 -5.43
N SER A 467 -25.27 15.41 -4.11
CA SER A 467 -26.57 15.07 -3.54
C SER A 467 -27.60 16.17 -3.79
N ASN A 468 -27.20 17.43 -3.56
CA ASN A 468 -28.06 18.58 -3.86
C ASN A 468 -28.38 18.67 -5.35
N ARG A 469 -27.38 18.49 -6.23
CA ARG A 469 -27.58 18.49 -7.68
C ARG A 469 -28.56 17.41 -8.14
N LEU A 470 -28.42 16.20 -7.62
CA LEU A 470 -29.30 15.09 -7.97
C LEU A 470 -30.75 15.35 -7.53
N LEU A 471 -30.95 15.78 -6.29
CA LEU A 471 -32.28 16.08 -5.76
C LEU A 471 -32.92 17.23 -6.55
N TYR A 472 -32.16 18.29 -6.82
CA TYR A 472 -32.58 19.42 -7.65
C TYR A 472 -33.02 18.97 -9.05
N ALA A 473 -32.17 18.26 -9.79
CA ALA A 473 -32.48 17.79 -11.13
C ALA A 473 -33.68 16.83 -11.16
N THR A 474 -33.78 15.95 -10.15
CA THR A 474 -34.92 15.04 -10.00
C THR A 474 -36.22 15.82 -9.81
N TYR A 475 -36.24 16.81 -8.91
CA TYR A 475 -37.43 17.63 -8.69
C TYR A 475 -37.78 18.49 -9.90
N VAL A 476 -36.81 19.11 -10.57
CA VAL A 476 -37.07 19.88 -11.80
C VAL A 476 -37.74 19.01 -12.85
N ARG A 477 -37.15 17.86 -13.19
CA ARG A 477 -37.67 16.97 -14.25
C ARG A 477 -39.03 16.38 -13.94
N LEU A 478 -39.27 16.10 -12.66
CA LEU A 478 -40.57 15.66 -12.17
C LEU A 478 -41.60 16.81 -12.27
N ILE A 479 -41.31 17.98 -11.72
CA ILE A 479 -42.24 19.11 -11.62
C ILE A 479 -42.60 19.70 -12.99
N ILE A 480 -41.68 19.72 -13.96
CA ILE A 480 -41.99 20.29 -15.29
C ILE A 480 -42.98 19.43 -16.09
N HIS A 481 -43.01 18.11 -15.86
CA HIS A 481 -43.86 17.20 -16.63
C HIS A 481 -45.11 16.74 -15.88
N PHE A 482 -45.09 16.78 -14.55
CA PHE A 482 -46.14 16.23 -13.73
C PHE A 482 -46.57 17.16 -12.60
N ARG A 483 -47.84 17.02 -12.22
CA ARG A 483 -48.35 17.44 -10.92
C ARG A 483 -48.65 16.17 -10.13
N PHE A 484 -48.03 16.04 -8.97
CA PHE A 484 -48.22 14.89 -8.07
C PHE A 484 -49.31 15.22 -7.05
N LYS A 485 -50.26 14.30 -6.84
CA LYS A 485 -51.26 14.40 -5.76
C LYS A 485 -51.18 13.17 -4.87
N ALA A 486 -51.43 13.35 -3.59
CA ALA A 486 -51.51 12.23 -2.66
C ALA A 486 -52.66 11.31 -3.07
N SER A 487 -52.40 9.99 -3.13
CA SER A 487 -53.45 9.00 -3.27
C SER A 487 -54.42 9.09 -2.09
N LYS A 488 -55.72 8.97 -2.37
CA LYS A 488 -56.75 8.86 -1.33
C LYS A 488 -56.68 7.52 -0.58
N SER A 489 -56.21 6.47 -1.24
CA SER A 489 -56.15 5.12 -0.67
C SER A 489 -54.87 4.88 0.14
N ALA A 490 -53.77 5.53 -0.25
CA ALA A 490 -52.46 5.41 0.39
C ALA A 490 -51.73 6.77 0.43
N PRO A 491 -52.18 7.73 1.26
CA PRO A 491 -51.56 9.04 1.37
C PRO A 491 -50.19 8.98 2.08
N PRO A 492 -49.30 9.95 1.81
CA PRO A 492 -48.01 10.04 2.50
C PRO A 492 -48.18 10.45 3.96
N ASN A 493 -47.27 9.99 4.82
CA ASN A 493 -47.06 10.57 6.13
C ASN A 493 -45.97 11.65 6.03
N VAL A 494 -46.33 12.89 6.34
CA VAL A 494 -45.48 14.07 6.19
C VAL A 494 -44.93 14.60 7.52
N ASP A 495 -45.16 13.89 8.63
CA ASP A 495 -44.59 14.24 9.92
C ASP A 495 -43.08 13.92 9.95
N TYR A 496 -42.26 14.83 10.48
CA TYR A 496 -40.80 14.71 10.46
C TYR A 496 -40.24 13.54 11.29
N ILE A 497 -41.06 12.91 12.14
CA ILE A 497 -40.72 11.70 12.90
C ILE A 497 -41.40 10.49 12.26
N HIS A 498 -42.72 10.58 12.10
CA HIS A 498 -43.56 9.46 11.70
C HIS A 498 -43.59 9.18 10.19
N PHE A 499 -42.91 9.97 9.36
CA PHE A 499 -42.60 9.59 7.99
C PHE A 499 -41.74 8.32 7.95
N ASN A 500 -40.93 8.08 8.97
CA ASN A 500 -40.09 6.89 9.07
C ASN A 500 -40.93 5.64 9.39
N GLU A 501 -40.74 4.59 8.60
CA GLU A 501 -41.37 3.27 8.70
C GLU A 501 -40.83 2.51 9.91
N ASP A 502 -39.53 2.65 10.21
CA ASP A 502 -38.85 1.97 11.30
C ASP A 502 -37.95 2.95 12.08
N LEU A 503 -38.37 3.31 13.29
CA LEU A 503 -37.65 4.24 14.17
C LEU A 503 -36.41 3.61 14.83
N SER A 504 -36.26 2.29 14.71
CA SER A 504 -35.20 1.53 15.36
C SER A 504 -33.93 1.39 14.49
N VAL A 505 -33.96 1.81 13.22
CA VAL A 505 -32.81 1.81 12.30
C VAL A 505 -32.11 3.17 12.22
N GLN A 506 -30.87 3.18 11.72
CA GLN A 506 -30.07 4.41 11.66
C GLN A 506 -30.55 5.37 10.56
N THR A 507 -30.81 4.84 9.37
CA THR A 507 -31.31 5.63 8.23
C THR A 507 -32.83 5.57 8.23
N ALA A 508 -33.50 6.73 8.19
CA ALA A 508 -34.94 6.79 8.08
C ALA A 508 -35.41 6.16 6.76
N ILE A 509 -36.53 5.46 6.80
CA ILE A 509 -37.12 4.81 5.63
C ILE A 509 -38.52 5.38 5.47
N PRO A 510 -38.81 6.17 4.43
CA PRO A 510 -40.13 6.72 4.27
C PRO A 510 -41.17 5.60 4.13
N LYS A 511 -42.27 5.72 4.88
CA LYS A 511 -43.44 4.85 4.76
C LYS A 511 -43.92 4.84 3.31
N ARG A 512 -44.44 3.69 2.87
CA ARG A 512 -45.00 3.57 1.52
C ARG A 512 -46.23 4.43 1.38
N PHE A 513 -46.32 5.11 0.24
CA PHE A 513 -47.48 5.88 -0.19
C PHE A 513 -47.56 5.86 -1.71
N ASN A 514 -48.73 6.16 -2.24
CA ASN A 514 -48.94 6.30 -3.67
C ASN A 514 -49.16 7.77 -4.03
N ILE A 515 -48.72 8.14 -5.23
CA ILE A 515 -49.02 9.42 -5.86
C ILE A 515 -49.86 9.22 -7.12
N GLU A 516 -50.82 10.10 -7.31
CA GLU A 516 -51.54 10.27 -8.57
C GLU A 516 -50.77 11.26 -9.45
N LEU A 517 -50.56 10.90 -10.71
CA LEU A 517 -49.82 11.73 -11.67
C LEU A 517 -50.79 12.45 -12.63
N GLU A 518 -50.81 13.77 -12.58
CA GLU A 518 -51.48 14.62 -13.55
C GLU A 518 -50.43 15.19 -14.53
N ARG A 519 -50.70 15.13 -15.83
CA ARG A 519 -49.78 15.61 -16.88
C ARG A 519 -49.82 17.13 -16.96
N ARG A 520 -48.66 17.79 -16.92
CA ARG A 520 -48.54 19.23 -17.24
C ARG A 520 -48.33 19.47 -18.73
N GLU A 521 -47.57 18.58 -19.35
CA GLU A 521 -47.20 18.63 -20.76
C GLU A 521 -47.76 17.42 -21.52
N PRO A 522 -47.96 17.51 -22.85
CA PRO A 522 -48.33 16.36 -23.67
C PRO A 522 -47.33 15.21 -23.54
N ASP A 523 -47.81 13.97 -23.63
CA ASP A 523 -46.96 12.76 -23.57
C ASP A 523 -45.79 12.81 -24.56
N ASP A 524 -46.01 13.40 -25.74
CA ASP A 524 -44.97 13.58 -26.76
C ASP A 524 -43.84 14.50 -26.29
N SER A 525 -44.13 15.51 -25.47
CA SER A 525 -43.11 16.42 -24.91
C SER A 525 -42.19 15.65 -23.95
N VAL A 526 -42.78 14.86 -23.04
CA VAL A 526 -42.01 14.02 -22.11
C VAL A 526 -41.15 13.00 -22.88
N MET A 527 -41.74 12.33 -23.86
CA MET A 527 -41.01 11.37 -24.69
C MET A 527 -39.92 12.02 -25.54
N LYS A 528 -40.11 13.25 -26.03
CA LYS A 528 -39.08 14.02 -26.73
C LYS A 528 -37.89 14.33 -25.82
N CYS A 529 -38.13 14.78 -24.59
CA CYS A 529 -37.07 15.03 -23.60
C CYS A 529 -36.33 13.73 -23.23
N ILE A 530 -37.06 12.65 -22.95
CA ILE A 530 -36.48 11.32 -22.67
C ILE A 530 -35.62 10.85 -23.84
N THR A 531 -36.16 10.88 -25.07
CA THR A 531 -35.45 10.42 -26.27
C THR A 531 -34.19 11.26 -26.54
N ARG A 532 -34.23 12.56 -26.26
CA ARG A 532 -33.08 13.46 -26.42
C ARG A 532 -31.96 13.12 -25.43
N SER A 533 -32.28 12.95 -24.14
CA SER A 533 -31.32 12.50 -23.14
C SER A 533 -30.76 11.12 -23.44
N GLU A 534 -31.60 10.18 -23.90
CA GLU A 534 -31.15 8.83 -24.29
C GLU A 534 -30.17 8.88 -25.49
N LYS A 535 -30.42 9.77 -26.46
CA LYS A 535 -29.50 10.02 -27.58
C LYS A 535 -28.20 10.69 -27.13
N ALA A 536 -28.27 11.68 -26.24
CA ALA A 536 -27.11 12.42 -25.74
C ALA A 536 -26.19 11.57 -24.84
N THR A 537 -26.75 10.57 -24.16
CA THR A 537 -26.03 9.68 -23.24
C THR A 537 -25.62 8.33 -23.86
N SER A 538 -25.59 8.22 -25.20
CA SER A 538 -25.32 7.01 -26.00
C SER A 538 -23.85 6.52 -25.95
N VAL A 539 -23.20 6.62 -24.79
CA VAL A 539 -21.94 5.95 -24.48
C VAL A 539 -22.24 4.49 -24.11
N ASP A 540 -21.44 3.54 -24.61
CA ASP A 540 -21.52 2.10 -24.30
C ASP A 540 -21.34 1.84 -22.79
N CYS A 541 -22.43 1.92 -22.04
CA CYS A 541 -22.55 1.32 -20.71
C CYS A 541 -23.21 -0.05 -20.90
N LEU A 542 -22.42 -1.11 -20.74
CA LEU A 542 -22.90 -2.49 -20.75
C LEU A 542 -23.80 -2.71 -19.52
N GLY A 543 -25.06 -3.08 -19.76
CA GLY A 543 -25.95 -3.56 -18.71
C GLY A 543 -25.55 -4.97 -18.30
N TYR A 544 -25.74 -5.32 -17.03
CA TYR A 544 -25.48 -6.67 -16.55
C TYR A 544 -26.81 -7.41 -16.37
N ASP A 545 -26.99 -8.51 -17.11
CA ASP A 545 -28.14 -9.38 -16.92
C ASP A 545 -27.80 -10.44 -15.86
N THR A 546 -28.51 -10.37 -14.74
CA THR A 546 -28.30 -11.23 -13.58
C THR A 546 -28.80 -12.66 -13.80
N ILE A 547 -29.62 -12.90 -14.84
CA ILE A 547 -30.17 -14.21 -15.19
C ILE A 547 -29.20 -14.98 -16.08
N THR A 548 -28.63 -14.31 -17.09
CA THR A 548 -27.73 -14.93 -18.07
C THR A 548 -26.26 -14.84 -17.65
N GLY A 549 -25.90 -13.91 -16.75
CA GLY A 549 -24.53 -13.68 -16.32
C GLY A 549 -23.66 -12.96 -17.35
N GLU A 550 -24.27 -12.47 -18.44
CA GLU A 550 -23.56 -11.84 -19.55
C GLU A 550 -23.73 -10.30 -19.57
N GLU A 551 -22.72 -9.62 -20.11
CA GLU A 551 -22.74 -8.18 -20.36
C GLU A 551 -23.52 -7.89 -21.66
N GLN A 552 -24.56 -7.04 -21.59
CA GLN A 552 -25.40 -6.69 -22.73
C GLN A 552 -25.23 -5.21 -23.12
N PRO A 553 -24.84 -4.89 -24.38
CA PRO A 553 -24.88 -3.52 -24.92
C PRO A 553 -26.31 -2.98 -25.02
N ARG A 554 -26.47 -1.64 -25.03
CA ARG A 554 -27.77 -0.96 -25.19
C ARG A 554 -28.38 -1.28 -26.56
N SER A 555 -29.15 -2.37 -26.64
CA SER A 555 -29.86 -2.85 -27.83
C SER A 555 -28.95 -3.24 -29.01
N ARG A 556 -29.02 -4.52 -29.39
CA ARG A 556 -28.20 -5.17 -30.42
C ARG A 556 -28.36 -4.57 -31.85
N VAL A 557 -29.31 -3.67 -32.05
CA VAL A 557 -29.69 -3.14 -33.38
C VAL A 557 -28.85 -1.92 -33.74
N THR A 558 -28.71 -0.93 -32.85
CA THR A 558 -28.06 0.36 -33.16
C THR A 558 -26.53 0.24 -33.28
N PHE A 559 -25.91 -0.71 -32.57
CA PHE A 559 -24.47 -0.98 -32.69
C PHE A 559 -24.08 -1.47 -34.11
N LEU A 560 -24.92 -2.31 -34.72
CA LEU A 560 -24.66 -2.84 -36.06
C LEU A 560 -24.84 -1.76 -37.14
N GLU A 561 -25.82 -0.88 -36.97
CA GLU A 561 -26.07 0.24 -37.89
C GLU A 561 -24.91 1.25 -37.88
N ASN A 562 -24.36 1.58 -36.71
CA ASN A 562 -23.22 2.49 -36.59
C ASN A 562 -21.91 1.88 -37.11
N LYS A 563 -21.73 0.55 -36.96
CA LYS A 563 -20.54 -0.14 -37.48
C LYS A 563 -20.51 -0.16 -39.01
N ILE A 564 -21.68 -0.28 -39.66
CA ILE A 564 -21.80 -0.21 -41.12
C ILE A 564 -21.47 1.20 -41.61
N ALA A 565 -22.05 2.24 -40.99
CA ALA A 565 -21.77 3.64 -41.37
C ALA A 565 -20.29 4.03 -41.19
N GLN A 566 -19.62 3.48 -40.18
CA GLN A 566 -18.19 3.72 -39.94
C GLN A 566 -17.30 3.06 -41.00
N LEU A 567 -17.62 1.83 -41.42
CA LEU A 567 -16.88 1.12 -42.46
C LEU A 567 -17.06 1.76 -43.85
N GLU A 568 -18.23 2.35 -44.11
CA GLU A 568 -18.49 3.13 -45.33
C GLU A 568 -17.67 4.42 -45.38
N LEU A 569 -17.45 5.08 -44.23
CA LEU A 569 -16.59 6.26 -44.11
C LEU A 569 -15.10 5.92 -44.24
N GLU A 570 -14.65 4.80 -43.67
CA GLU A 570 -13.26 4.33 -43.82
C GLU A 570 -12.94 3.99 -45.29
N LEU A 571 -13.86 3.34 -45.99
CA LEU A 571 -13.72 3.02 -47.42
C LEU A 571 -13.59 4.29 -48.29
N ALA A 572 -14.32 5.36 -47.93
CA ALA A 572 -14.23 6.65 -48.60
C ALA A 572 -12.91 7.39 -48.30
N SER A 573 -12.35 7.22 -47.10
CA SER A 573 -11.10 7.86 -46.69
C SER A 573 -9.85 7.25 -47.35
N LEU A 574 -9.87 5.94 -47.62
CA LEU A 574 -8.76 5.22 -48.24
C LEU A 574 -8.63 5.47 -49.76
N GLN A 575 -9.67 6.02 -50.39
CA GLN A 575 -9.69 6.35 -51.81
C GLN A 575 -9.13 7.74 -52.14
N GLY A 576 -8.78 8.55 -51.14
CA GLY A 576 -8.35 9.92 -51.37
C GLY A 576 -7.35 10.43 -50.36
N ARG A 577 -6.06 10.12 -50.55
CA ARG A 577 -4.96 11.12 -50.55
C ARG A 577 -3.58 10.47 -50.67
N SER A 578 -2.92 10.86 -51.75
CA SER A 578 -1.49 10.76 -52.04
C SER A 578 -0.75 12.02 -51.55
N VAL A 579 0.44 11.81 -50.96
CA VAL A 579 1.70 12.60 -51.05
C VAL A 579 1.69 14.11 -50.72
N GLY A 580 2.60 14.53 -49.82
CA GLY A 580 3.35 15.80 -49.97
C GLY A 580 3.59 16.65 -48.71
N ASP A 581 4.71 16.36 -48.04
CA ASP A 581 5.75 17.21 -47.42
C ASP A 581 5.49 18.47 -46.56
N GLU A 582 6.31 18.47 -45.51
CA GLU A 582 6.76 19.37 -44.44
C GLU A 582 7.07 20.85 -44.81
N ASP A 583 7.01 21.75 -43.80
CA ASP A 583 8.15 22.58 -43.35
C ASP A 583 7.81 23.52 -42.14
N PHE A 584 8.74 23.57 -41.17
CA PHE A 584 8.86 24.44 -39.97
C PHE A 584 9.38 25.87 -40.37
N GLU A 585 9.36 26.99 -39.63
CA GLU A 585 9.86 27.27 -38.26
C GLU A 585 9.75 28.80 -37.93
N HIS A 586 9.65 29.21 -36.65
CA HIS A 586 10.52 30.21 -35.96
C HIS A 586 10.01 30.71 -34.58
N GLU A 587 10.93 30.76 -33.61
CA GLU A 587 10.79 30.97 -32.16
C GLU A 587 11.01 32.44 -31.67
N ASN A 588 10.60 32.75 -30.42
CA ASN A 588 11.21 33.78 -29.55
C ASN A 588 10.83 33.58 -28.05
N PRO A 589 11.49 34.20 -27.04
CA PRO A 589 12.30 33.48 -26.05
C PRO A 589 11.92 33.82 -24.58
N ALA A 590 11.38 32.85 -23.83
CA ALA A 590 11.19 32.99 -22.38
C ALA A 590 11.05 31.63 -21.65
N GLN A 591 11.67 30.57 -22.18
CA GLN A 591 11.45 29.21 -21.69
C GLN A 591 12.75 28.64 -21.11
N VAL A 592 12.62 27.95 -19.97
CA VAL A 592 13.58 26.94 -19.53
C VAL A 592 14.00 26.13 -20.77
N PRO A 593 15.29 25.91 -21.05
CA PRO A 593 15.73 25.33 -22.30
C PRO A 593 14.90 24.08 -22.61
N ALA A 594 14.34 23.98 -23.82
CA ALA A 594 13.56 22.83 -24.26
C ALA A 594 14.28 21.51 -23.92
N PHE A 595 15.62 21.54 -23.98
CA PHE A 595 16.53 20.49 -23.49
C PHE A 595 16.25 19.96 -22.06
N PHE A 596 15.84 20.76 -21.07
CA PHE A 596 15.54 20.25 -19.72
C PHE A 596 14.16 19.58 -19.62
N VAL A 597 13.20 20.00 -20.45
CA VAL A 597 11.87 19.37 -20.55
C VAL A 597 11.96 18.10 -21.40
N GLU A 598 12.77 18.14 -22.46
CA GLU A 598 13.06 17.05 -23.38
C GLU A 598 13.99 16.02 -22.74
N TYR A 599 14.96 16.43 -21.93
CA TYR A 599 15.77 15.53 -21.10
C TYR A 599 14.97 14.94 -19.94
N ARG A 600 14.03 15.67 -19.34
CA ARG A 600 13.04 15.10 -18.39
C ARG A 600 12.11 14.10 -19.07
N ALA A 601 11.71 14.37 -20.32
CA ALA A 601 10.91 13.46 -21.14
C ALA A 601 11.72 12.23 -21.60
N GLN A 602 13.01 12.39 -21.90
CA GLN A 602 13.96 11.30 -22.20
C GLN A 602 14.34 10.51 -20.95
N LEU A 603 14.39 11.11 -19.76
CA LEU A 603 14.54 10.38 -18.49
C LEU A 603 13.28 9.61 -18.15
N LEU A 604 12.10 10.19 -18.40
CA LEU A 604 10.82 9.49 -18.31
C LEU A 604 10.71 8.40 -19.39
N GLN A 605 11.29 8.59 -20.59
CA GLN A 605 11.30 7.60 -21.67
C GLN A 605 12.33 6.47 -21.45
N SER A 606 13.53 6.78 -20.96
CA SER A 606 14.54 5.77 -20.58
C SER A 606 14.19 5.07 -19.28
N ALA A 607 13.38 5.69 -18.40
CA ALA A 607 12.69 5.01 -17.30
C ALA A 607 11.43 4.25 -17.76
N THR A 608 10.99 4.37 -19.02
CA THR A 608 9.86 3.61 -19.61
C THR A 608 10.29 2.38 -20.41
N LEU A 609 11.37 1.73 -19.99
CA LEU A 609 11.63 0.35 -20.40
C LEU A 609 10.46 -0.53 -19.91
N ASN A 610 9.65 -0.97 -20.88
CA ASN A 610 8.25 -1.39 -20.79
C ASN A 610 7.99 -2.56 -19.83
N HIS A 611 8.10 -2.38 -18.51
CA HIS A 611 7.84 -3.43 -17.52
C HIS A 611 6.85 -2.95 -16.46
N GLY A 612 5.73 -3.67 -16.37
CA GLY A 612 4.64 -3.50 -15.41
C GLY A 612 5.03 -3.85 -13.97
N TYR A 613 6.11 -3.26 -13.48
CA TYR A 613 6.33 -3.07 -12.05
C TYR A 613 5.74 -1.73 -11.66
N ASP A 614 4.63 -1.83 -10.92
CA ASP A 614 4.07 -0.84 -10.01
C ASP A 614 4.62 0.60 -10.13
N ARG A 615 3.89 1.44 -10.88
CA ARG A 615 4.15 2.89 -11.06
C ARG A 615 3.74 3.72 -9.84
N SER A 616 3.37 3.08 -8.73
CA SER A 616 2.95 3.68 -7.47
C SER A 616 3.91 4.62 -6.78
N TYR A 617 5.20 4.45 -7.06
CA TYR A 617 6.25 5.27 -6.45
C TYR A 617 6.67 6.45 -7.32
N ASP A 618 6.16 6.56 -8.55
CA ASP A 618 6.61 7.55 -9.54
C ASP A 618 5.70 8.77 -9.68
N ALA A 619 4.43 8.69 -9.28
CA ALA A 619 3.47 9.77 -9.49
C ALA A 619 3.36 10.80 -8.35
N GLU A 620 4.21 10.70 -7.32
CA GLU A 620 4.16 11.59 -6.14
C GLU A 620 5.54 12.10 -5.70
N TYR A 621 6.22 12.84 -6.56
CA TYR A 621 7.15 13.85 -6.07
C TYR A 621 6.73 15.20 -6.64
N ASP A 622 5.68 15.73 -6.00
CA ASP A 622 5.41 17.16 -5.98
C ASP A 622 6.68 17.87 -5.51
N THR A 623 7.16 18.84 -6.28
CA THR A 623 8.30 19.70 -5.97
C THR A 623 8.02 20.67 -4.80
N ALA A 624 7.02 20.38 -3.97
CA ALA A 624 6.83 20.98 -2.66
C ALA A 624 7.93 20.49 -1.69
N PRO A 625 8.34 21.31 -0.70
CA PRO A 625 9.70 21.26 -0.14
C PRO A 625 10.03 19.89 0.47
N TRP A 626 11.21 19.36 0.14
CA TRP A 626 11.80 18.13 0.68
C TRP A 626 11.72 18.13 2.21
N ARG A 627 10.70 17.47 2.78
CA ARG A 627 10.52 17.33 4.24
C ARG A 627 11.17 16.03 4.72
N SER A 628 11.56 15.98 6.00
CA SER A 628 12.18 14.83 6.66
C SER A 628 11.33 13.55 6.71
N VAL A 629 10.00 13.71 6.80
CA VAL A 629 9.01 12.65 7.04
C VAL A 629 9.08 11.44 6.09
N PRO A 630 9.21 11.57 4.76
CA PRO A 630 9.34 10.41 3.86
C PRO A 630 10.60 9.57 4.10
N TYR A 631 11.73 10.20 4.41
CA TYR A 631 13.03 9.51 4.57
C TYR A 631 13.12 8.74 5.88
N ILE A 632 12.48 9.26 6.94
CA ILE A 632 12.42 8.65 8.28
C ILE A 632 11.24 7.69 8.34
N SER A 633 11.35 6.60 7.60
CA SER A 633 10.40 5.48 7.64
C SER A 633 11.16 4.15 7.49
N PRO A 634 10.63 3.03 7.97
CA PRO A 634 11.28 1.73 7.76
C PRO A 634 11.42 1.43 6.27
N SER A 635 12.55 0.82 5.90
CA SER A 635 12.75 0.24 4.57
C SER A 635 11.78 -0.91 4.31
N LEU A 636 11.45 -1.13 3.04
CA LEU A 636 10.55 -2.21 2.63
C LEU A 636 11.28 -3.55 2.65
N LEU A 637 10.55 -4.59 3.05
CA LEU A 637 11.01 -5.98 2.98
C LEU A 637 10.62 -6.63 1.64
N PRO A 638 11.40 -7.61 1.15
CA PRO A 638 11.04 -8.39 -0.02
C PRO A 638 9.85 -9.33 0.27
N THR A 639 8.95 -9.53 -0.70
CA THR A 639 7.77 -10.42 -0.59
C THR A 639 7.37 -11.02 -1.95
N LEU A 640 6.77 -12.22 -1.93
CA LEU A 640 6.40 -12.98 -3.15
C LEU A 640 5.08 -12.51 -3.77
N VAL A 641 4.14 -12.10 -2.92
CA VAL A 641 2.86 -11.51 -3.34
C VAL A 641 2.99 -10.02 -3.06
N PRO A 642 2.70 -9.12 -4.02
CA PRO A 642 2.54 -7.69 -3.73
C PRO A 642 1.28 -7.49 -2.88
N THR A 643 1.33 -7.91 -1.63
CA THR A 643 0.30 -7.70 -0.64
C THR A 643 0.41 -6.27 -0.13
N GLN A 644 -0.74 -5.64 0.01
CA GLN A 644 -0.91 -4.39 0.72
C GLN A 644 -0.20 -4.45 2.08
N THR A 645 0.44 -3.33 2.42
CA THR A 645 0.84 -2.90 3.77
C THR A 645 1.98 -3.65 4.47
N VAL A 646 3.15 -2.99 4.53
CA VAL A 646 3.78 -2.76 5.85
C VAL A 646 3.09 -1.53 6.43
N SER A 647 1.91 -1.76 7.02
CA SER A 647 1.26 -0.82 7.92
C SER A 647 1.89 -1.06 9.28
N GLU A 648 3.00 -0.38 9.52
CA GLU A 648 3.52 0.02 10.83
C GLU A 648 4.87 0.68 10.53
N ILE A 649 4.87 2.02 10.42
CA ILE A 649 5.99 2.72 11.06
C ILE A 649 5.92 2.19 12.49
N PRO A 650 6.95 1.51 13.01
CA PRO A 650 6.94 1.11 14.40
C PRO A 650 6.61 2.38 15.18
N PRO A 651 5.87 2.32 16.30
CA PRO A 651 5.69 3.51 17.12
C PRO A 651 7.07 4.16 17.20
N SER A 652 7.19 5.41 16.70
CA SER A 652 8.38 6.19 16.96
C SER A 652 8.62 5.94 18.43
N LYS A 653 9.78 5.35 18.81
CA LYS A 653 10.15 5.17 20.23
C LYS A 653 9.57 6.41 20.90
N ASP A 654 8.61 6.19 21.81
CA ASP A 654 7.83 7.28 22.43
C ASP A 654 8.76 8.46 22.53
N ASN A 655 8.37 9.65 22.02
CA ASN A 655 9.18 10.87 22.09
C ASN A 655 9.54 11.16 23.56
N ALA A 656 10.45 10.36 24.12
CA ALA A 656 11.40 10.73 25.12
C ALA A 656 12.06 11.90 24.44
N ILE A 657 11.78 13.08 24.99
CA ILE A 657 12.48 14.31 24.69
C ILE A 657 13.94 13.90 24.46
N ALA A 658 14.38 13.91 23.19
CA ALA A 658 15.71 13.47 22.84
C ALA A 658 16.65 14.28 23.72
N GLN A 659 17.39 13.62 24.60
CA GLN A 659 18.43 14.32 25.34
C GLN A 659 19.48 14.69 24.30
N GLU A 660 19.53 15.95 23.90
CA GLU A 660 20.62 16.48 23.10
C GLU A 660 21.93 16.08 23.77
N ARG A 661 22.65 15.15 23.15
CA ARG A 661 23.95 14.73 23.66
C ARG A 661 24.96 15.73 23.15
N ASP A 662 25.58 16.45 24.07
CA ASP A 662 26.71 17.31 23.72
C ASP A 662 27.88 16.42 23.28
N ILE A 663 28.14 16.35 21.96
CA ILE A 663 29.27 15.59 21.41
C ILE A 663 30.59 16.05 22.03
N ALA A 664 30.70 17.33 22.40
CA ALA A 664 31.88 17.88 23.07
C ALA A 664 32.13 17.28 24.47
N SER A 665 31.15 16.59 25.06
CA SER A 665 31.30 15.85 26.32
C SER A 665 32.02 14.50 26.17
N ILE A 666 32.14 13.98 24.95
CA ILE A 666 32.82 12.71 24.66
C ILE A 666 34.32 12.97 24.55
N PRO A 667 35.20 12.13 25.14
CA PRO A 667 36.64 12.28 24.99
C PRO A 667 37.07 12.31 23.52
N ARG A 668 37.82 13.35 23.12
CA ARG A 668 38.21 13.61 21.73
C ARG A 668 38.92 12.43 21.07
N ASN A 669 39.78 11.74 21.82
CA ASN A 669 40.48 10.55 21.35
C ASN A 669 39.54 9.41 20.93
N VAL A 670 38.37 9.28 21.54
CA VAL A 670 37.36 8.26 21.16
C VAL A 670 36.69 8.65 19.85
N VAL A 671 36.27 9.90 19.73
CA VAL A 671 35.65 10.44 18.50
C VAL A 671 36.63 10.35 17.32
N ASP A 672 37.91 10.68 17.52
CA ASP A 672 38.93 10.58 16.48
C ASP A 672 39.15 9.14 16.00
N ILE A 673 39.07 8.14 16.89
CA ILE A 673 39.16 6.72 16.52
C ILE A 673 37.95 6.32 15.65
N MET A 674 36.75 6.74 16.04
CA MET A 674 35.52 6.45 15.30
C MET A 674 35.50 7.14 13.93
N LEU A 675 35.86 8.42 13.87
CA LEU A 675 35.95 9.15 12.60
C LEU A 675 37.03 8.58 11.68
N ARG A 676 38.17 8.13 12.24
CA ARG A 676 39.19 7.42 11.45
C ARG A 676 38.66 6.11 10.89
N HIS A 677 37.95 5.32 11.68
CA HIS A 677 37.31 4.10 11.20
C HIS A 677 36.29 4.39 10.09
N TYR A 678 35.44 5.41 10.27
CA TYR A 678 34.52 5.87 9.23
C TYR A 678 35.23 6.28 7.94
N ALA A 679 36.30 7.08 8.07
CA ALA A 679 37.06 7.58 6.92
C ALA A 679 37.79 6.47 6.15
N GLU A 680 38.39 5.52 6.87
CA GLU A 680 39.19 4.43 6.28
C GLU A 680 38.33 3.40 5.52
N PHE A 681 37.16 3.04 6.05
CA PHE A 681 36.33 1.98 5.48
C PHE A 681 35.16 2.51 4.66
N TYR A 682 34.48 3.55 5.12
CA TYR A 682 33.20 3.95 4.52
C TYR A 682 33.27 5.21 3.70
N LEU A 683 33.99 6.24 4.14
CA LEU A 683 34.21 7.42 3.31
C LEU A 683 35.05 7.07 2.07
N ALA A 684 35.96 6.09 2.19
CA ALA A 684 36.71 5.55 1.06
C ALA A 684 35.83 4.87 0.00
N GLN A 685 34.73 4.24 0.40
CA GLN A 685 33.79 3.57 -0.52
C GLN A 685 32.66 4.50 -0.98
N TYR A 686 32.24 5.43 -0.13
CA TYR A 686 31.13 6.37 -0.31
C TYR A 686 31.58 7.80 0.06
N PRO A 687 32.38 8.46 -0.79
CA PRO A 687 32.97 9.76 -0.48
C PRO A 687 31.97 10.93 -0.61
N ILE A 688 31.02 11.02 0.33
CA ILE A 688 29.93 12.02 0.33
C ILE A 688 30.45 13.43 0.72
N VAL A 689 31.39 13.48 1.66
CA VAL A 689 32.03 14.71 2.18
C VAL A 689 33.55 14.57 2.06
N ASP A 690 34.27 15.68 2.14
CA ASP A 690 35.74 15.62 2.20
C ASP A 690 36.22 15.21 3.61
N GLU A 691 37.34 14.51 3.71
CA GLU A 691 37.87 14.13 5.03
C GLU A 691 38.39 15.36 5.78
N SER A 692 39.03 16.30 5.09
CA SER A 692 39.49 17.54 5.73
C SER A 692 38.30 18.33 6.29
N ASP A 693 37.22 18.38 5.51
CA ASP A 693 35.98 19.04 5.91
C ASP A 693 35.36 18.33 7.11
N LEU A 694 35.29 16.98 7.12
CA LEU A 694 34.77 16.20 8.23
C LEU A 694 35.54 16.45 9.54
N ILE A 695 36.87 16.53 9.47
CA ILE A 695 37.72 16.83 10.62
C ILE A 695 37.47 18.27 11.11
N GLU A 696 37.38 19.23 10.21
CA GLU A 696 37.11 20.63 10.55
C GLU A 696 35.70 20.80 11.15
N GLN A 697 34.70 20.13 10.59
CA GLN A 697 33.34 20.03 11.14
C GLN A 697 33.36 19.50 12.57
N CYS A 698 34.13 18.44 12.83
CA CYS A 698 34.30 17.90 14.17
C CYS A 698 34.97 18.92 15.11
N ASN A 699 35.99 19.66 14.65
CA ASN A 699 36.61 20.72 15.45
C ASN A 699 35.60 21.80 15.84
N ARG A 700 34.79 22.28 14.88
CA ARG A 700 33.72 23.26 15.14
C ARG A 700 32.67 22.75 16.13
N VAL A 701 32.37 21.44 16.12
CA VAL A 701 31.45 20.83 17.10
C VAL A 701 32.03 20.90 18.51
N TYR A 702 33.32 20.60 18.71
CA TYR A 702 33.99 20.71 20.01
C TYR A 702 34.15 22.16 20.48
N GLU A 703 34.38 23.09 19.55
CA GLU A 703 34.47 24.53 19.82
C GLU A 703 33.12 25.21 20.04
N ARG A 704 32.01 24.48 19.85
CA ARG A 704 30.63 24.98 19.90
C ARG A 704 30.34 26.12 18.91
N THR A 705 31.01 26.08 17.76
CA THR A 705 30.87 27.01 16.63
C THR A 705 30.26 26.33 15.39
N ALA A 706 29.91 25.04 15.48
CA ALA A 706 29.36 24.25 14.40
C ALA A 706 28.00 24.76 13.89
N SER A 707 27.82 24.70 12.57
CA SER A 707 26.50 24.84 11.95
C SER A 707 25.61 23.59 12.20
N PRO A 708 24.28 23.69 12.03
CA PRO A 708 23.39 22.52 12.11
C PRO A 708 23.79 21.40 11.12
N PHE A 709 24.31 21.76 9.94
CA PHE A 709 24.84 20.80 8.97
C PHE A 709 26.13 20.11 9.47
N ASP A 710 27.08 20.87 10.05
CA ASP A 710 28.31 20.28 10.60
C ASP A 710 27.98 19.25 11.69
N LEU A 711 27.05 19.59 12.60
CA LEU A 711 26.60 18.68 13.65
C LEU A 711 25.90 17.44 13.06
N PHE A 712 25.08 17.61 12.02
CA PHE A 712 24.43 16.51 11.32
C PHE A 712 25.44 15.53 10.71
N VAL A 713 26.43 16.04 9.96
CA VAL A 713 27.44 15.21 9.30
C VAL A 713 28.27 14.42 10.31
N VAL A 714 28.76 15.08 11.37
CA VAL A 714 29.56 14.43 12.43
C VAL A 714 28.75 13.34 13.14
N CYS A 715 27.50 13.63 13.52
CA CYS A 715 26.64 12.64 14.17
C CYS A 715 26.32 11.44 13.25
N MET A 716 26.07 11.67 11.96
CA MET A 716 25.85 10.58 11.00
C MET A 716 27.10 9.71 10.82
N ALA A 717 28.28 10.31 10.69
CA ALA A 717 29.55 9.58 10.59
C ALA A 717 29.82 8.73 11.84
N LEU A 718 29.59 9.28 13.04
CA LEU A 718 29.73 8.56 14.30
C LEU A 718 28.69 7.45 14.47
N SER A 719 27.44 7.68 14.04
CA SER A 719 26.38 6.67 14.10
C SER A 719 26.68 5.47 13.18
N ILE A 720 27.15 5.73 11.95
CA ILE A 720 27.59 4.69 11.03
C ILE A 720 28.79 3.93 11.62
N SER A 721 29.83 4.65 12.08
CA SER A 721 31.00 4.01 12.72
C SER A 721 30.65 3.20 13.97
N ALA A 722 29.64 3.61 14.75
CA ALA A 722 29.23 2.90 15.95
C ALA A 722 28.56 1.56 15.61
N HIS A 723 27.75 1.50 14.53
CA HIS A 723 27.14 0.25 14.07
C HIS A 723 28.16 -0.73 13.49
N THR A 724 29.30 -0.26 13.00
CA THR A 724 30.28 -1.12 12.31
C THR A 724 31.36 -1.67 13.26
N LEU A 725 31.52 -1.08 14.45
CA LEU A 725 32.45 -1.52 15.51
C LEU A 725 31.86 -2.59 16.48
N ILE A 726 30.75 -3.27 16.13
CA ILE A 726 29.88 -4.10 17.01
C ILE A 726 30.52 -5.37 17.65
N ARG A 727 31.82 -5.62 17.51
CA ARG A 727 32.43 -6.96 17.74
C ARG A 727 32.27 -7.61 19.14
N HIS A 728 32.14 -6.83 20.22
CA HIS A 728 32.15 -7.39 21.59
C HIS A 728 30.96 -6.98 22.48
N ASP A 729 30.42 -5.76 22.31
CA ASP A 729 29.32 -5.22 23.12
C ASP A 729 28.26 -4.61 22.21
N GLN A 730 27.46 -5.51 21.64
CA GLN A 730 26.47 -5.21 20.62
C GLN A 730 25.37 -4.25 21.13
N GLU A 731 24.98 -4.34 22.39
CA GLU A 731 23.95 -3.48 22.99
C GLU A 731 24.46 -2.05 23.18
N ARG A 732 25.68 -1.89 23.74
CA ARG A 732 26.28 -0.58 23.97
C ARG A 732 26.61 0.16 22.67
N ALA A 733 27.12 -0.55 21.67
CA ALA A 733 27.44 0.04 20.36
C ALA A 733 26.18 0.56 19.66
N THR A 734 25.07 -0.19 19.71
CA THR A 734 23.80 0.24 19.11
C THR A 734 23.11 1.34 19.90
N LYS A 735 23.20 1.32 21.22
CA LYS A 735 22.74 2.45 22.03
C LYS A 735 23.50 3.73 21.68
N ALA A 736 24.83 3.66 21.56
CA ALA A 736 25.64 4.81 21.14
C ALA A 736 25.27 5.29 19.72
N ALA A 737 25.05 4.37 18.79
CA ALA A 737 24.62 4.70 17.43
C ALA A 737 23.25 5.40 17.39
N ASP A 738 22.27 4.90 18.17
CA ASP A 738 20.94 5.48 18.33
C ASP A 738 21.01 6.90 18.92
N GLU A 739 21.87 7.13 19.92
CA GLU A 739 22.08 8.45 20.54
C GLU A 739 22.66 9.49 19.56
N PHE A 740 23.61 9.09 18.70
CA PHE A 740 24.12 9.95 17.63
C PHE A 740 23.05 10.24 16.57
N TRP A 741 22.28 9.22 16.20
CA TRP A 741 21.16 9.35 15.25
C TRP A 741 20.09 10.33 15.74
N GLU A 742 19.67 10.25 17.01
CA GLU A 742 18.67 11.14 17.60
C GLU A 742 19.11 12.62 17.57
N THR A 743 20.40 12.88 17.82
CA THR A 743 20.99 14.22 17.72
C THR A 743 20.99 14.71 16.25
N ALA A 744 21.37 13.85 15.30
CA ALA A 744 21.35 14.19 13.88
C ALA A 744 19.93 14.53 13.40
N ILE A 745 18.94 13.71 13.75
CA ILE A 745 17.59 13.85 13.21
C ILE A 745 16.85 15.09 13.70
N THR A 746 17.18 15.55 14.91
CA THR A 746 16.66 16.80 15.49
C THR A 746 17.03 18.02 14.63
N ASN A 747 18.16 17.97 13.92
CA ASN A 747 18.65 19.05 13.07
C ASN A 747 18.24 18.91 11.58
N LEU A 748 17.63 17.78 11.20
CA LEU A 748 17.38 17.45 9.79
C LEU A 748 16.48 18.47 9.07
N ASP A 749 15.41 18.94 9.72
CA ASP A 749 14.49 19.93 9.14
C ASP A 749 15.15 21.29 8.90
N VAL A 750 16.23 21.61 9.61
CA VAL A 750 17.03 22.83 9.41
C VAL A 750 17.98 22.63 8.24
N VAL A 751 18.71 21.51 8.23
CA VAL A 751 19.62 21.13 7.12
C VAL A 751 18.87 21.08 5.79
N PHE A 752 17.63 20.60 5.77
CA PHE A 752 16.82 20.51 4.55
C PHE A 752 16.32 21.86 4.01
N LYS A 753 16.52 22.96 4.76
CA LYS A 753 16.22 24.33 4.29
C LYS A 753 17.44 25.03 3.70
N GLU A 754 18.62 24.44 3.80
CA GLU A 754 19.87 25.01 3.27
C GLU A 754 20.00 24.78 1.75
N SER A 755 21.21 24.95 1.20
CA SER A 755 21.47 24.80 -0.23
C SER A 755 21.11 23.39 -0.76
N THR A 756 20.77 23.30 -2.04
CA THR A 756 20.42 22.02 -2.69
C THR A 756 21.57 20.99 -2.67
N LEU A 757 22.82 21.43 -2.62
CA LEU A 757 23.98 20.54 -2.47
C LEU A 757 24.08 19.95 -1.06
N ILE A 758 23.83 20.77 -0.03
CA ILE A 758 23.78 20.33 1.38
C ILE A 758 22.63 19.35 1.59
N GLN A 759 21.47 19.63 0.99
CA GLN A 759 20.33 18.70 0.98
C GLN A 759 20.71 17.35 0.35
N LEU A 760 21.41 17.36 -0.79
CA LEU A 760 21.88 16.15 -1.45
C LEU A 760 22.81 15.33 -0.56
N GLN A 761 23.85 15.96 0.02
CA GLN A 761 24.79 15.29 0.91
C GLN A 761 24.10 14.71 2.15
N ALA A 762 23.12 15.43 2.71
CA ALA A 762 22.35 14.93 3.84
C ALA A 762 21.50 13.69 3.47
N ILE A 763 20.83 13.70 2.31
CA ILE A 763 20.06 12.54 1.83
C ILE A 763 21.00 11.35 1.53
N MET A 764 22.19 11.59 1.00
CA MET A 764 23.21 10.55 0.77
C MET A 764 23.69 9.90 2.07
N LEU A 765 23.93 10.70 3.12
CA LEU A 765 24.29 10.19 4.45
C LEU A 765 23.16 9.36 5.07
N LEU A 766 21.90 9.80 4.93
CA LEU A 766 20.73 9.01 5.32
C LEU A 766 20.66 7.69 4.55
N CYS A 767 20.90 7.73 3.23
CA CYS A 767 20.93 6.53 2.40
C CYS A 767 21.98 5.53 2.89
N HIS A 768 23.20 5.98 3.19
CA HIS A 768 24.26 5.13 3.69
C HIS A 768 23.92 4.56 5.08
N TYR A 769 23.39 5.37 5.99
CA TYR A 769 22.96 4.90 7.31
C TYR A 769 21.84 3.85 7.24
N SER A 770 20.95 3.94 6.25
CA SER A 770 19.87 2.94 6.04
C SER A 770 20.39 1.52 5.81
N PHE A 771 21.65 1.35 5.38
CA PHE A 771 22.26 0.04 5.21
C PHE A 771 22.50 -0.66 6.55
N ALA A 772 22.85 0.13 7.57
CA ALA A 772 23.05 -0.32 8.94
C ALA A 772 21.75 -0.34 9.77
N ASN A 773 20.87 0.64 9.57
CA ASN A 773 19.62 0.74 10.31
C ASN A 773 18.40 1.01 9.39
N PRO A 774 17.95 -0.01 8.64
CA PRO A 774 16.78 0.08 7.76
C PRO A 774 15.45 0.18 8.52
N SER A 775 15.44 0.06 9.86
CA SER A 775 14.20 0.14 10.65
C SER A 775 13.66 1.57 10.79
N VAL A 776 14.52 2.58 10.65
CA VAL A 776 14.18 4.00 10.83
C VAL A 776 14.42 4.86 9.60
N VAL A 777 15.22 4.39 8.63
CA VAL A 777 15.47 5.09 7.36
C VAL A 777 15.09 4.23 6.17
N ASN A 778 14.43 4.85 5.19
CA ASN A 778 13.94 4.19 3.99
C ASN A 778 14.97 4.30 2.86
N SER A 779 15.69 3.20 2.62
CA SER A 779 16.81 3.16 1.67
C SER A 779 16.38 3.54 0.25
N ARG A 780 15.18 3.10 -0.18
CA ARG A 780 14.66 3.37 -1.52
C ARG A 780 14.33 4.85 -1.72
N MET A 781 13.68 5.46 -0.73
CA MET A 781 13.30 6.87 -0.82
C MET A 781 14.54 7.76 -0.82
N CYS A 782 15.55 7.43 0.01
CA CYS A 782 16.81 8.16 0.03
C CYS A 782 17.60 8.02 -1.28
N SER A 783 17.81 6.79 -1.79
CA SER A 783 18.62 6.57 -3.01
C SER A 783 17.99 7.27 -4.22
N ARG A 784 16.67 7.14 -4.38
CA ARG A 784 15.93 7.75 -5.48
C ARG A 784 15.91 9.28 -5.40
N ALA A 785 15.68 9.84 -4.21
CA ALA A 785 15.68 11.30 -4.03
C ALA A 785 17.08 11.89 -4.26
N ALA A 786 18.14 11.23 -3.76
CA ALA A 786 19.52 11.63 -4.00
C ALA A 786 19.82 11.66 -5.51
N MET A 787 19.51 10.59 -6.24
CA MET A 787 19.78 10.53 -7.68
C MET A 787 18.95 11.57 -8.46
N THR A 788 17.68 11.74 -8.10
CA THR A 788 16.80 12.74 -8.73
C THR A 788 17.35 14.16 -8.55
N LEU A 789 17.75 14.51 -7.32
CA LEU A 789 18.32 15.82 -7.01
C LEU A 789 19.69 16.00 -7.68
N CYS A 790 20.51 14.96 -7.73
CA CYS A 790 21.79 14.94 -8.44
C CYS A 790 21.62 15.22 -9.94
N VAL A 791 20.60 14.62 -10.58
CA VAL A 791 20.27 14.86 -11.98
C VAL A 791 19.73 16.28 -12.19
N GLN A 792 18.86 16.78 -11.30
CA GLN A 792 18.34 18.14 -11.33
C GLN A 792 19.45 19.20 -11.22
N LEU A 793 20.50 18.93 -10.45
CA LEU A 793 21.69 19.78 -10.34
C LEU A 793 22.60 19.69 -11.57
N GLY A 794 22.31 18.83 -12.54
CA GLY A 794 23.12 18.65 -13.74
C GLY A 794 24.41 17.88 -13.51
N LEU A 795 24.62 17.29 -12.32
CA LEU A 795 25.89 16.64 -11.94
C LEU A 795 26.19 15.34 -12.69
N HIS A 796 25.27 14.86 -13.53
CA HIS A 796 25.39 13.68 -14.40
C HIS A 796 25.99 14.01 -15.77
N LYS A 797 26.22 15.30 -16.05
CA LYS A 797 26.89 15.79 -17.26
C LYS A 797 28.22 16.44 -16.89
N GLU A 798 29.26 16.09 -17.64
CA GLU A 798 30.55 16.77 -17.52
C GLU A 798 30.40 18.23 -17.99
N PRO A 799 30.80 19.23 -17.17
CA PRO A 799 30.72 20.62 -17.57
C PRO A 799 31.71 20.92 -18.71
N PRO A 800 31.36 21.80 -19.66
CA PRO A 800 32.27 22.18 -20.75
C PRO A 800 33.53 22.84 -20.15
N PRO A 801 34.72 22.65 -20.77
CA PRO A 801 36.00 23.14 -20.23
C PRO A 801 36.01 24.62 -19.85
N GLU A 802 35.26 25.44 -20.58
CA GLU A 802 35.15 26.90 -20.39
C GLU A 802 34.40 27.30 -19.10
N SER A 803 33.59 26.40 -18.55
CA SER A 803 32.78 26.61 -17.33
C SER A 803 33.44 26.15 -16.03
N ILE A 804 34.60 25.48 -16.13
CA ILE A 804 35.34 24.94 -15.00
C ILE A 804 36.04 26.10 -14.26
N ARG A 805 35.45 26.56 -13.16
CA ARG A 805 36.02 27.64 -12.33
C ARG A 805 37.07 27.15 -11.33
N SER A 806 36.98 25.90 -10.89
CA SER A 806 37.85 25.30 -9.88
C SER A 806 37.90 23.79 -10.08
N CYS A 807 39.13 23.24 -10.17
CA CYS A 807 39.33 21.79 -10.31
C CYS A 807 38.85 21.03 -9.06
N ILE A 808 39.01 21.61 -7.86
CA ILE A 808 38.57 21.01 -6.59
C ILE A 808 37.04 20.86 -6.58
N THR A 809 36.33 21.88 -7.06
CA THR A 809 34.86 21.87 -7.15
C THR A 809 34.38 20.83 -8.17
N LEU A 810 35.09 20.69 -9.29
CA LEU A 810 34.77 19.68 -10.30
C LEU A 810 34.96 18.25 -9.77
N GLU A 811 36.09 17.97 -9.12
CA GLU A 811 36.35 16.66 -8.51
C GLU A 811 35.32 16.33 -7.42
N SER A 812 34.92 17.32 -6.62
CA SER A 812 33.85 17.15 -5.63
C SER A 812 32.50 16.82 -6.28
N GLN A 813 32.17 17.44 -7.41
CA GLN A 813 30.93 17.15 -8.17
C GLN A 813 30.95 15.74 -8.78
N ARG A 814 32.07 15.35 -9.40
CA ARG A 814 32.27 13.99 -9.95
C ARG A 814 32.07 12.94 -8.85
N ARG A 815 32.69 13.16 -7.69
CA ARG A 815 32.62 12.29 -6.52
C ARG A 815 31.20 12.13 -5.97
N ILE A 816 30.46 13.24 -5.83
CA ILE A 816 29.07 13.24 -5.39
C ILE A 816 28.17 12.48 -6.39
N PHE A 817 28.34 12.72 -7.70
CA PHE A 817 27.56 12.04 -8.72
C PHE A 817 27.77 10.52 -8.68
N TRP A 818 29.02 10.05 -8.73
CA TRP A 818 29.29 8.62 -8.75
C TRP A 818 28.89 7.92 -7.44
N THR A 819 29.00 8.60 -6.30
CA THR A 819 28.48 8.08 -5.03
C THR A 819 26.94 7.95 -5.04
N CYS A 820 26.22 8.93 -5.61
CA CYS A 820 24.77 8.83 -5.82
C CYS A 820 24.41 7.66 -6.76
N TYR A 821 25.15 7.52 -7.85
CA TYR A 821 24.97 6.44 -8.82
C TYR A 821 25.14 5.06 -8.15
N VAL A 822 26.14 4.91 -7.28
CA VAL A 822 26.34 3.68 -6.51
C VAL A 822 25.11 3.32 -5.68
N PHE A 823 24.56 4.28 -4.94
CA PHE A 823 23.36 4.04 -4.12
C PHE A 823 22.16 3.66 -4.97
N ASP A 824 21.95 4.34 -6.10
CA ASP A 824 20.85 4.07 -7.02
C ASP A 824 20.97 2.68 -7.66
N ALA A 825 22.11 2.36 -8.27
CA ALA A 825 22.37 1.08 -8.91
C ALA A 825 22.22 -0.09 -7.93
N GLN A 826 22.80 0.04 -6.72
CA GLN A 826 22.74 -1.01 -5.71
C GLN A 826 21.31 -1.26 -5.21
N MET A 827 20.52 -0.22 -4.96
CA MET A 827 19.14 -0.36 -4.46
C MET A 827 18.18 -0.88 -5.53
N ASN A 828 18.33 -0.45 -6.79
CA ASN A 828 17.49 -0.90 -7.88
C ASN A 828 17.83 -2.35 -8.30
N MET A 829 19.12 -2.73 -8.25
CA MET A 829 19.56 -4.11 -8.50
C MET A 829 18.91 -5.12 -7.54
N LEU A 830 18.83 -4.84 -6.24
CA LEU A 830 18.20 -5.75 -5.26
C LEU A 830 16.72 -6.00 -5.56
N ARG A 831 16.07 -5.05 -6.22
CA ARG A 831 14.64 -5.10 -6.58
C ARG A 831 14.41 -5.58 -8.01
N SER A 832 15.47 -5.92 -8.74
CA SER A 832 15.43 -6.23 -10.17
C SER A 832 14.75 -5.12 -11.00
N GLN A 833 15.01 -3.86 -10.64
CA GLN A 833 14.54 -2.66 -11.34
C GLN A 833 15.72 -1.94 -12.00
N PRO A 834 15.52 -1.24 -13.14
CA PRO A 834 16.58 -0.44 -13.74
C PRO A 834 16.98 0.72 -12.82
N SER A 835 18.24 1.16 -12.96
CA SER A 835 18.71 2.41 -12.35
C SER A 835 17.95 3.62 -12.90
N THR A 836 17.84 4.67 -12.10
CA THR A 836 17.17 5.93 -12.46
C THR A 836 17.82 6.61 -13.67
N VAL A 837 19.13 6.41 -13.86
CA VAL A 837 19.88 6.88 -15.03
C VAL A 837 20.57 5.69 -15.70
N ILE A 838 20.43 5.61 -17.02
CA ILE A 838 21.14 4.63 -17.85
C ILE A 838 22.50 5.20 -18.25
N ASP A 839 23.54 4.37 -18.26
CA ASP A 839 24.92 4.76 -18.53
C ASP A 839 25.11 5.57 -19.83
N ILE A 840 24.29 5.33 -20.86
CA ILE A 840 24.32 6.09 -22.12
C ILE A 840 24.07 7.60 -21.94
N ASN A 841 23.43 7.99 -20.83
CA ASN A 841 23.07 9.38 -20.52
C ASN A 841 24.03 10.03 -19.51
N VAL A 842 25.14 9.35 -19.16
CA VAL A 842 26.16 9.82 -18.22
C VAL A 842 27.41 10.21 -19.00
N SER A 843 27.80 11.48 -18.95
CA SER A 843 29.05 11.94 -19.56
C SER A 843 30.16 12.25 -18.55
N VAL A 844 29.86 12.18 -17.25
CA VAL A 844 30.77 12.56 -16.16
C VAL A 844 31.93 11.57 -16.04
N HIS A 845 33.14 12.09 -15.90
CA HIS A 845 34.34 11.29 -15.70
C HIS A 845 34.48 10.81 -14.25
N TYR A 846 35.22 9.71 -14.07
CA TYR A 846 35.61 9.27 -12.73
C TYR A 846 36.54 10.30 -12.07
N PRO A 847 36.44 10.47 -10.75
CA PRO A 847 37.39 11.29 -10.00
C PRO A 847 38.84 10.89 -10.28
N THR A 848 39.70 11.88 -10.47
CA THR A 848 41.10 11.66 -10.87
C THR A 848 41.96 11.18 -9.71
N VAL A 849 42.87 10.25 -9.98
CA VAL A 849 43.82 9.68 -8.98
C VAL A 849 45.20 10.36 -9.06
N GLU A 850 45.46 11.13 -10.13
CA GLU A 850 46.77 11.74 -10.39
C GLU A 850 47.04 12.92 -9.44
N GLY A 851 48.12 12.83 -8.66
CA GLY A 851 48.60 13.91 -7.78
C GLY A 851 48.16 13.82 -6.32
N LEU A 852 47.42 12.78 -5.92
CA LEU A 852 47.06 12.51 -4.52
C LEU A 852 48.14 11.68 -3.82
N GLU A 853 48.57 12.08 -2.63
CA GLU A 853 49.48 11.29 -1.79
C GLU A 853 48.87 9.89 -1.53
N ASN A 854 49.72 8.85 -1.40
CA ASN A 854 49.31 7.43 -1.43
C ASN A 854 48.03 7.07 -0.65
N LYS A 855 47.76 7.69 0.50
CA LYS A 855 46.55 7.40 1.30
C LYS A 855 45.25 7.90 0.66
N ASP A 856 45.26 9.08 0.04
CA ASP A 856 44.09 9.64 -0.63
C ASP A 856 43.91 9.05 -2.03
N GLY A 857 45.03 8.73 -2.70
CA GLY A 857 45.02 7.98 -3.96
C GLY A 857 44.39 6.59 -3.82
N ASP A 858 44.71 5.86 -2.75
CA ASP A 858 44.10 4.55 -2.46
C ASP A 858 42.59 4.64 -2.25
N ARG A 859 42.09 5.68 -1.58
CA ARG A 859 40.65 5.87 -1.31
C ARG A 859 39.88 6.18 -2.58
N VAL A 860 40.40 7.09 -3.40
CA VAL A 860 39.80 7.38 -4.71
C VAL A 860 39.82 6.13 -5.60
N ALA A 861 40.90 5.33 -5.54
CA ALA A 861 40.98 4.06 -6.25
C ALA A 861 39.92 3.05 -5.76
N ILE A 862 39.68 2.94 -4.46
CA ILE A 862 38.60 2.10 -3.89
C ILE A 862 37.23 2.52 -4.44
N ALA A 863 36.92 3.82 -4.35
CA ALA A 863 35.65 4.36 -4.84
C ALA A 863 35.47 4.11 -6.35
N ASN A 864 36.48 4.43 -7.15
CA ASN A 864 36.46 4.20 -8.60
C ASN A 864 36.27 2.73 -8.95
N PHE A 865 36.92 1.83 -8.20
CA PHE A 865 36.78 0.39 -8.40
C PHE A 865 35.34 -0.07 -8.14
N LEU A 866 34.71 0.44 -7.08
CA LEU A 866 33.29 0.19 -6.79
C LEU A 866 32.37 0.78 -7.86
N TYR A 867 32.65 1.99 -8.36
CA TYR A 867 31.84 2.62 -9.40
C TYR A 867 31.76 1.74 -10.65
N THR A 868 32.89 1.19 -11.11
CA THR A 868 32.92 0.29 -12.28
C THR A 868 32.08 -0.97 -12.08
N PHE A 869 32.03 -1.51 -10.85
CA PHE A 869 31.18 -2.67 -10.57
C PHE A 869 29.71 -2.29 -10.56
N ARG A 870 29.34 -1.14 -9.99
CA ARG A 870 27.94 -0.70 -9.95
C ARG A 870 27.39 -0.41 -11.34
N GLN A 871 28.21 0.09 -12.26
CA GLN A 871 27.84 0.18 -13.67
C GLN A 871 27.57 -1.21 -14.27
N LEU A 872 28.46 -2.18 -14.00
CA LEU A 872 28.25 -3.56 -14.43
C LEU A 872 26.95 -4.16 -13.84
N GLU A 873 26.62 -3.89 -12.58
CA GLU A 873 25.36 -4.33 -11.97
C GLU A 873 24.10 -3.67 -12.58
N ALA A 874 24.19 -2.38 -12.90
CA ALA A 874 23.13 -1.66 -13.59
C ALA A 874 22.90 -2.23 -15.00
N GLU A 875 23.99 -2.46 -15.74
CA GLU A 875 23.98 -3.11 -17.06
C GLU A 875 23.40 -4.52 -16.99
N ILE A 876 23.81 -5.35 -16.01
CA ILE A 876 23.25 -6.68 -15.78
C ILE A 876 21.75 -6.62 -15.55
N THR A 877 21.28 -5.66 -14.76
CA THR A 877 19.85 -5.53 -14.45
C THR A 877 19.05 -5.13 -15.69
N LEU A 878 19.55 -4.18 -16.48
CA LEU A 878 18.96 -3.82 -17.77
C LEU A 878 18.94 -5.02 -18.73
N GLY A 879 20.07 -5.70 -18.86
CA GLY A 879 20.24 -6.83 -19.77
C GLY A 879 19.45 -8.08 -19.38
N LEU A 880 19.12 -8.30 -18.10
CA LEU A 880 18.31 -9.45 -17.69
C LEU A 880 16.79 -9.19 -17.79
N PHE A 881 16.34 -7.96 -17.52
CA PHE A 881 14.91 -7.66 -17.34
C PHE A 881 14.32 -6.76 -18.44
N GLN A 882 15.14 -5.99 -19.15
CA GLN A 882 14.72 -4.94 -20.10
C GLN A 882 15.55 -4.92 -21.40
N PHE A 883 16.17 -6.04 -21.77
CA PHE A 883 17.04 -6.16 -22.96
C PHE A 883 16.38 -5.79 -24.29
N ASP A 884 15.06 -5.94 -24.37
CA ASP A 884 14.25 -5.64 -25.56
C ASP A 884 13.95 -4.16 -25.71
N THR A 885 14.08 -3.38 -24.64
CA THR A 885 13.70 -1.98 -24.62
C THR A 885 14.87 -1.02 -24.37
N CYS A 886 16.02 -1.51 -23.87
CA CYS A 886 17.10 -0.68 -23.27
C CYS A 886 17.82 0.29 -24.22
N GLY A 887 17.68 0.15 -25.54
CA GLY A 887 18.30 1.04 -26.53
C GLY A 887 19.82 0.88 -26.71
N ASP A 888 20.51 0.15 -25.83
CA ASP A 888 21.93 -0.19 -25.99
C ASP A 888 22.12 -1.46 -26.83
N ALA A 889 22.65 -1.29 -28.04
CA ALA A 889 22.90 -2.37 -28.98
C ALA A 889 23.84 -3.46 -28.43
N ARG A 890 24.77 -3.12 -27.52
CA ARG A 890 25.69 -4.08 -26.90
C ARG A 890 24.93 -5.10 -26.06
N ILE A 891 23.96 -4.61 -25.28
CA ILE A 891 23.15 -5.41 -24.35
C ILE A 891 22.18 -6.32 -25.11
N ALA A 892 21.67 -5.91 -26.27
CA ALA A 892 20.70 -6.67 -27.05
C ALA A 892 21.28 -7.97 -27.67
N THR A 893 22.60 -8.13 -27.72
CA THR A 893 23.25 -9.25 -28.41
C THR A 893 23.19 -10.58 -27.64
N PRO A 894 23.14 -11.74 -28.32
CA PRO A 894 23.28 -13.05 -27.68
C PRO A 894 24.58 -13.24 -26.88
N GLN A 895 25.68 -12.67 -27.38
CA GLN A 895 27.03 -12.80 -26.81
C GLN A 895 27.21 -12.06 -25.49
N TRP A 896 26.36 -11.05 -25.23
CA TRP A 896 26.40 -10.24 -24.02
C TRP A 896 26.45 -11.05 -22.72
N LEU A 897 25.75 -12.20 -22.64
CA LEU A 897 25.71 -12.99 -21.41
C LEU A 897 27.09 -13.55 -21.03
N ASP A 898 27.83 -14.07 -22.01
CA ASP A 898 29.15 -14.67 -21.78
C ASP A 898 30.23 -13.59 -21.62
N GLU A 899 30.14 -12.50 -22.38
CA GLU A 899 30.99 -11.33 -22.19
C GLU A 899 30.83 -10.73 -20.79
N THR A 900 29.60 -10.66 -20.29
CA THR A 900 29.29 -10.13 -18.96
C THR A 900 29.84 -11.04 -17.86
N ARG A 901 29.77 -12.37 -18.02
CA ARG A 901 30.41 -13.32 -17.10
C ARG A 901 31.93 -13.12 -17.05
N ALA A 902 32.57 -13.05 -18.21
CA ALA A 902 34.01 -12.80 -18.31
C ALA A 902 34.42 -11.45 -17.68
N ARG A 903 33.57 -10.41 -17.78
CA ARG A 903 33.79 -9.11 -17.14
C ARG A 903 33.66 -9.17 -15.61
N ILE A 904 32.77 -9.99 -15.06
CA ILE A 904 32.68 -10.23 -13.61
C ILE A 904 33.95 -10.90 -13.11
N ASP A 905 34.40 -11.95 -13.80
CA ASP A 905 35.61 -12.70 -13.43
C ASP A 905 36.85 -11.79 -13.52
N SER A 906 36.98 -11.04 -14.63
CA SER A 906 38.03 -10.04 -14.79
C SER A 906 37.98 -8.92 -13.74
N TRP A 907 36.79 -8.51 -13.29
CA TRP A 907 36.67 -7.55 -12.19
C TRP A 907 37.16 -8.16 -10.87
N GLN A 908 36.79 -9.41 -10.59
CA GLN A 908 37.22 -10.11 -9.38
C GLN A 908 38.76 -10.30 -9.35
N ASP A 909 39.36 -10.74 -10.44
CA ASP A 909 40.82 -10.90 -10.56
C ASP A 909 41.57 -9.56 -10.37
N ARG A 910 41.02 -8.48 -10.94
CA ARG A 910 41.56 -7.12 -10.75
C ARG A 910 41.39 -6.62 -9.32
N LEU A 911 40.39 -7.09 -8.57
CA LEU A 911 40.23 -6.74 -7.17
C LEU A 911 41.24 -7.47 -6.31
N ASP A 912 41.32 -8.79 -6.48
CA ASP A 912 42.16 -9.67 -5.65
C ASP A 912 43.66 -9.35 -5.83
N SER A 913 44.05 -8.76 -6.95
CA SER A 913 45.40 -8.25 -7.20
C SER A 913 45.72 -6.88 -6.58
N ARG A 914 44.77 -6.21 -5.91
CA ARG A 914 44.97 -4.88 -5.29
C ARG A 914 45.20 -5.01 -3.78
N HIS A 915 46.15 -4.24 -3.25
CA HIS A 915 46.47 -4.23 -1.82
C HIS A 915 45.32 -3.76 -0.92
N PHE A 916 44.38 -2.99 -1.46
CA PHE A 916 43.20 -2.51 -0.74
C PHE A 916 42.00 -3.45 -0.80
N ALA A 917 42.10 -4.64 -1.43
CA ALA A 917 40.97 -5.56 -1.61
C ALA A 917 40.26 -5.93 -0.30
N SER A 918 41.02 -6.05 0.78
CA SER A 918 40.52 -6.34 2.13
C SER A 918 39.65 -5.22 2.72
N ARG A 919 39.74 -4.00 2.19
CA ARG A 919 38.94 -2.83 2.62
C ARG A 919 37.57 -2.75 1.95
N ILE A 920 37.35 -3.48 0.84
CA ILE A 920 36.04 -3.59 0.21
C ILE A 920 35.29 -4.75 0.87
N GLU A 921 34.37 -4.38 1.76
CA GLU A 921 33.53 -5.34 2.46
C GLU A 921 32.55 -6.01 1.48
N PHE A 922 32.21 -7.28 1.71
CA PHE A 922 31.25 -8.04 0.89
C PHE A 922 31.64 -8.29 -0.58
N ARG A 923 32.90 -8.08 -0.97
CA ARG A 923 33.39 -8.31 -2.35
C ARG A 923 32.97 -9.65 -2.96
N TYR A 924 33.05 -10.74 -2.19
CA TYR A 924 32.64 -12.07 -2.63
C TYR A 924 31.13 -12.20 -2.79
N ILE A 925 30.35 -11.56 -1.91
CA ILE A 925 28.88 -11.58 -2.01
C ILE A 925 28.43 -10.81 -3.25
N MET A 926 29.08 -9.69 -3.56
CA MET A 926 28.81 -8.89 -4.76
C MET A 926 28.95 -9.73 -6.05
N CYS A 927 30.10 -10.40 -6.24
CA CYS A 927 30.34 -11.22 -7.43
C CYS A 927 29.41 -12.44 -7.49
N ASN A 928 29.30 -13.20 -6.39
CA ASN A 928 28.44 -14.39 -6.34
C ASN A 928 26.97 -14.03 -6.56
N PHE A 929 26.51 -12.87 -6.09
CA PHE A 929 25.11 -12.47 -6.30
C PHE A 929 24.83 -12.18 -7.78
N GLN A 930 25.77 -11.57 -8.51
CA GLN A 930 25.62 -11.41 -9.96
C GLN A 930 25.70 -12.76 -10.69
N ARG A 931 26.60 -13.67 -10.29
CA ARG A 931 26.63 -15.04 -10.83
C ARG A 931 25.30 -15.77 -10.61
N LEU A 932 24.70 -15.64 -9.43
CA LEU A 932 23.37 -16.17 -9.15
C LEU A 932 22.32 -15.57 -10.10
N ARG A 933 22.31 -14.25 -10.30
CA ARG A 933 21.33 -13.55 -11.16
C ARG A 933 21.46 -13.88 -12.64
N LEU A 934 22.67 -14.05 -13.16
CA LEU A 934 22.91 -14.43 -14.56
C LEU A 934 22.51 -15.88 -14.87
N ASN A 935 22.43 -16.73 -13.86
CA ASN A 935 22.19 -18.16 -14.02
C ASN A 935 20.79 -18.63 -13.56
N ARG A 936 20.01 -17.76 -12.90
CA ARG A 936 18.63 -18.04 -12.50
C ARG A 936 17.63 -17.81 -13.64
N ILE A 937 16.38 -18.21 -13.42
CA ILE A 937 15.25 -17.85 -14.30
C ILE A 937 15.11 -16.33 -14.33
N THR A 938 15.10 -15.75 -15.53
CA THR A 938 14.89 -14.32 -15.79
C THR A 938 14.06 -14.13 -17.06
N PRO A 939 13.53 -12.92 -17.34
CA PRO A 939 12.85 -12.65 -18.62
C PRO A 939 13.71 -12.95 -19.85
N ARG A 940 15.03 -12.68 -19.78
CA ARG A 940 15.97 -13.03 -20.85
C ARG A 940 16.30 -14.51 -20.94
N MET A 941 16.40 -15.19 -19.80
CA MET A 941 16.70 -16.63 -19.71
C MET A 941 15.58 -17.36 -18.94
N PRO A 942 14.41 -17.57 -19.56
CA PRO A 942 13.27 -18.20 -18.88
C PRO A 942 13.47 -19.70 -18.62
N LEU A 943 14.36 -20.35 -19.39
CA LEU A 943 14.67 -21.78 -19.31
C LEU A 943 16.19 -22.01 -19.19
N PRO A 944 16.78 -21.85 -18.00
CA PRO A 944 18.21 -22.07 -17.79
C PRO A 944 18.59 -23.55 -17.90
N THR A 945 19.78 -23.83 -18.42
CA THR A 945 20.35 -25.18 -18.56
C THR A 945 20.67 -25.80 -17.20
N ASN A 946 20.87 -27.12 -17.15
CA ASN A 946 21.28 -27.82 -15.93
C ASN A 946 22.58 -27.27 -15.33
N ALA A 947 23.55 -26.92 -16.19
CA ALA A 947 24.81 -26.29 -15.76
C ALA A 947 24.58 -24.91 -15.13
N MET A 948 23.75 -24.07 -15.75
CA MET A 948 23.37 -22.76 -15.18
C MET A 948 22.66 -22.94 -13.84
N ARG A 949 21.75 -23.91 -13.70
CA ARG A 949 21.07 -24.18 -12.44
C ARG A 949 22.05 -24.60 -11.33
N ARG A 950 23.04 -25.45 -11.64
CA ARG A 950 24.10 -25.82 -10.67
C ARG A 950 24.91 -24.60 -10.24
N GLU A 951 25.34 -23.76 -11.19
CA GLU A 951 26.11 -22.54 -10.90
C GLU A 951 25.30 -21.54 -10.05
N CYS A 952 24.01 -21.37 -10.37
CA CYS A 952 23.09 -20.52 -9.63
C CYS A 952 22.97 -20.95 -8.16
N ILE A 953 22.81 -22.26 -7.93
CA ILE A 953 22.70 -22.83 -6.58
C ILE A 953 24.04 -22.70 -5.85
N ALA A 954 25.16 -23.05 -6.48
CA ALA A 954 26.50 -22.94 -5.89
C ALA A 954 26.80 -21.50 -5.41
N ALA A 955 26.50 -20.50 -6.24
CA ALA A 955 26.63 -19.10 -5.88
C ALA A 955 25.74 -18.73 -4.68
N GLY A 956 24.49 -19.21 -4.64
CA GLY A 956 23.57 -18.97 -3.53
C GLY A 956 24.03 -19.61 -2.21
N LEU A 957 24.55 -20.84 -2.27
CA LEU A 957 25.10 -21.54 -1.10
C LEU A 957 26.34 -20.81 -0.56
N SER A 958 27.21 -20.32 -1.44
CA SER A 958 28.40 -19.53 -1.07
C SER A 958 28.02 -18.24 -0.34
N ILE A 959 27.03 -17.48 -0.84
CA ILE A 959 26.55 -16.25 -0.19
C ILE A 959 25.96 -16.56 1.20
N ALA A 960 25.12 -17.60 1.30
CA ALA A 960 24.50 -17.98 2.57
C ALA A 960 25.54 -18.42 3.62
N SER A 961 26.58 -19.13 3.20
CA SER A 961 27.70 -19.51 4.05
C SER A 961 28.46 -18.27 4.57
N HIS A 962 28.74 -17.30 3.68
CA HIS A 962 29.40 -16.05 4.05
C HIS A 962 28.60 -15.25 5.09
N PHE A 963 27.30 -15.04 4.89
CA PHE A 963 26.47 -14.34 5.88
C PHE A 963 26.39 -15.10 7.21
N SER A 964 26.33 -16.43 7.17
CA SER A 964 26.34 -17.26 8.37
C SER A 964 27.64 -17.10 9.16
N ARG A 965 28.79 -17.03 8.47
CA ARG A 965 30.11 -16.77 9.09
C ARG A 965 30.16 -15.39 9.74
N LEU A 966 29.72 -14.34 9.02
CA LEU A 966 29.67 -12.98 9.56
C LEU A 966 28.78 -12.87 10.80
N SER A 967 27.63 -13.57 10.78
CA SER A 967 26.71 -13.65 11.92
C SER A 967 27.34 -14.33 13.15
N ARG A 968 28.17 -15.36 12.95
CA ARG A 968 28.91 -16.04 14.05
C ARG A 968 30.06 -15.18 14.60
N GLN A 969 30.68 -14.36 13.75
CA GLN A 969 31.81 -13.48 14.10
C GLN A 969 31.37 -12.14 14.73
N GLY A 970 30.07 -11.88 14.90
CA GLY A 970 29.57 -10.60 15.43
C GLY A 970 29.86 -9.39 14.53
N SER A 971 30.24 -9.62 13.27
CA SER A 971 30.62 -8.58 12.30
C SER A 971 29.54 -8.39 11.23
N PHE A 972 28.28 -8.41 11.65
CA PHE A 972 27.12 -8.42 10.76
C PHE A 972 26.29 -7.12 10.87
N PHE A 973 26.45 -6.21 9.91
CA PHE A 973 25.89 -4.84 10.00
C PHE A 973 25.22 -4.32 8.72
N TYR A 974 25.25 -5.02 7.58
CA TYR A 974 24.49 -4.65 6.37
C TYR A 974 23.15 -5.38 6.28
N TRP A 975 22.22 -4.98 7.13
CA TRP A 975 20.97 -5.71 7.33
C TRP A 975 20.05 -5.63 6.11
N ASN A 976 20.01 -4.49 5.43
CA ASN A 976 19.15 -4.30 4.27
C ASN A 976 19.49 -5.28 3.14
N HIS A 977 20.75 -5.30 2.69
CA HIS A 977 21.23 -6.19 1.62
C HIS A 977 21.06 -7.66 1.98
N CYS A 978 21.38 -8.03 3.22
CA CYS A 978 21.25 -9.40 3.66
C CYS A 978 19.81 -9.93 3.54
N CYS A 979 18.80 -9.12 3.91
CA CYS A 979 17.40 -9.49 3.76
C CYS A 979 17.05 -9.79 2.30
N TRP A 980 17.41 -8.90 1.38
CA TRP A 980 17.14 -9.08 -0.05
C TRP A 980 17.88 -10.28 -0.65
N HIS A 981 19.16 -10.47 -0.30
CA HIS A 981 19.94 -11.61 -0.78
C HIS A 981 19.36 -12.95 -0.29
N PHE A 982 19.01 -13.07 1.00
CA PHE A 982 18.44 -14.31 1.53
C PHE A 982 17.06 -14.62 0.97
N PHE A 983 16.24 -13.60 0.71
CA PHE A 983 14.96 -13.79 0.04
C PHE A 983 15.14 -14.38 -1.36
N GLU A 984 16.02 -13.78 -2.16
CA GLU A 984 16.28 -14.23 -3.53
C GLU A 984 16.90 -15.63 -3.58
N ILE A 985 17.85 -15.93 -2.69
CA ILE A 985 18.41 -17.28 -2.56
C ILE A 985 17.31 -18.27 -2.17
N GLY A 986 16.47 -17.94 -1.19
CA GLY A 986 15.38 -18.79 -0.74
C GLY A 986 14.42 -19.18 -1.87
N ILE A 987 14.01 -18.20 -2.68
CA ILE A 987 13.13 -18.42 -3.83
C ILE A 987 13.79 -19.34 -4.87
N VAL A 988 15.05 -19.09 -5.20
CA VAL A 988 15.82 -19.89 -6.17
C VAL A 988 15.97 -21.34 -5.68
N LEU A 989 16.23 -21.54 -4.39
CA LEU A 989 16.37 -22.88 -3.79
C LEU A 989 15.05 -23.66 -3.81
N VAL A 990 13.91 -23.00 -3.51
CA VAL A 990 12.58 -23.64 -3.58
C VAL A 990 12.23 -24.03 -5.02
N GLU A 991 12.43 -23.13 -5.99
CA GLU A 991 12.20 -23.43 -7.42
C GLU A 991 13.07 -24.57 -7.91
N SER A 992 14.37 -24.52 -7.60
CA SER A 992 15.35 -25.53 -8.02
C SER A 992 15.05 -26.89 -7.39
N THR A 993 14.63 -26.92 -6.13
CA THR A 993 14.24 -28.17 -5.45
C THR A 993 13.06 -28.83 -6.14
N HIS A 994 11.99 -28.10 -6.39
CA HIS A 994 10.80 -28.66 -7.05
C HIS A 994 11.10 -29.11 -8.48
N THR A 995 11.78 -28.28 -9.28
CA THR A 995 12.13 -28.61 -10.65
C THR A 995 13.07 -29.81 -10.73
N GLY A 996 14.12 -29.87 -9.91
CA GLY A 996 15.09 -30.97 -9.89
C GLY A 996 14.46 -32.31 -9.51
N LEU A 997 13.57 -32.32 -8.51
CA LEU A 997 12.83 -33.53 -8.10
C LEU A 997 11.81 -33.97 -9.17
N ASP A 998 11.17 -33.03 -9.85
CA ASP A 998 10.22 -33.34 -10.94
C ASP A 998 10.93 -33.93 -12.17
N MET A 999 12.15 -33.48 -12.48
CA MET A 999 12.98 -34.07 -13.54
C MET A 999 13.35 -35.53 -13.22
N LEU A 1000 13.79 -35.79 -11.98
CA LEU A 1000 14.06 -37.16 -11.50
C LEU A 1000 12.82 -38.05 -11.61
N LYS A 1001 11.64 -37.52 -11.23
CA LYS A 1001 10.36 -38.23 -11.37
C LYS A 1001 10.03 -38.56 -12.82
N LYS A 1002 10.28 -37.64 -13.75
CA LYS A 1002 10.06 -37.82 -15.20
C LYS A 1002 11.15 -38.66 -15.87
N ARG A 1003 12.12 -39.19 -15.12
CA ARG A 1003 13.32 -39.90 -15.63
C ARG A 1003 14.12 -39.08 -16.63
N GLN A 1004 14.17 -37.76 -16.42
CA GLN A 1004 15.01 -36.83 -17.16
C GLN A 1004 16.34 -36.65 -16.43
N GLU A 1005 17.38 -36.24 -17.16
CA GLU A 1005 18.67 -35.88 -16.55
C GLU A 1005 18.50 -34.66 -15.64
N SER A 1006 18.55 -34.88 -14.33
CA SER A 1006 18.38 -33.83 -13.33
C SER A 1006 19.73 -33.24 -12.89
N PHE A 1007 19.76 -31.93 -12.69
CA PHE A 1007 20.90 -31.25 -12.07
C PHE A 1007 20.99 -31.52 -10.56
N LEU A 1008 19.94 -32.05 -9.93
CA LEU A 1008 19.87 -32.30 -8.50
C LEU A 1008 20.43 -33.70 -8.17
N ASP A 1009 21.58 -33.73 -7.50
CA ASP A 1009 22.17 -34.95 -6.93
C ASP A 1009 22.04 -34.97 -5.39
N PHE A 1010 22.44 -36.09 -4.77
CA PHE A 1010 22.31 -36.30 -3.33
C PHE A 1010 23.13 -35.30 -2.50
N ALA A 1011 24.36 -34.98 -2.93
CA ALA A 1011 25.23 -34.04 -2.23
C ALA A 1011 24.63 -32.62 -2.27
N LEU A 1012 24.18 -32.19 -3.45
CA LEU A 1012 23.55 -30.89 -3.63
C LEU A 1012 22.23 -30.80 -2.86
N ALA A 1013 21.42 -31.87 -2.83
CA ALA A 1013 20.20 -31.92 -2.03
C ALA A 1013 20.46 -31.71 -0.53
N MET A 1014 21.51 -32.32 0.01
CA MET A 1014 21.92 -32.14 1.41
C MET A 1014 22.34 -30.69 1.70
N GLU A 1015 23.07 -30.06 0.80
CA GLU A 1015 23.49 -28.66 0.94
C GLU A 1015 22.32 -27.68 0.88
N ILE A 1016 21.40 -27.88 -0.07
CA ILE A 1016 20.18 -27.07 -0.18
C ILE A 1016 19.36 -27.17 1.10
N SER A 1017 19.15 -28.39 1.62
CA SER A 1017 18.42 -28.62 2.88
C SER A 1017 19.05 -27.85 4.04
N ARG A 1018 20.37 -27.97 4.21
CA ARG A 1018 21.13 -27.28 5.27
C ARG A 1018 20.99 -25.76 5.18
N VAL A 1019 21.09 -25.20 3.98
CA VAL A 1019 21.01 -23.73 3.78
C VAL A 1019 19.58 -23.23 3.99
N MET A 1020 18.56 -23.92 3.48
CA MET A 1020 17.16 -23.55 3.71
C MET A 1020 16.81 -23.53 5.20
N GLN A 1021 17.39 -24.42 6.02
CA GLN A 1021 17.25 -24.39 7.48
C GLN A 1021 18.06 -23.29 8.16
N THR A 1022 19.19 -22.87 7.56
CA THR A 1022 20.08 -21.84 8.15
C THR A 1022 19.56 -20.41 7.93
N ILE A 1023 18.92 -20.14 6.79
CA ILE A 1023 18.44 -18.79 6.41
C ILE A 1023 17.51 -18.17 7.48
N PRO A 1024 16.43 -18.85 7.95
CA PRO A 1024 15.55 -18.29 8.99
C PRO A 1024 16.27 -18.03 10.31
N VAL A 1025 17.26 -18.86 10.67
CA VAL A 1025 18.05 -18.72 11.90
C VAL A 1025 18.90 -17.44 11.86
N VAL A 1026 19.53 -17.15 10.72
CA VAL A 1026 20.34 -15.93 10.57
C VAL A 1026 19.45 -14.69 10.56
N LEU A 1027 18.32 -14.70 9.83
CA LEU A 1027 17.37 -13.59 9.79
C LEU A 1027 16.70 -13.34 11.15
N SER A 1028 16.42 -14.38 11.93
CA SER A 1028 15.80 -14.25 13.26
C SER A 1028 16.65 -13.42 14.24
N LYS A 1029 17.99 -13.45 14.11
CA LYS A 1029 18.89 -12.60 14.91
C LYS A 1029 18.70 -11.10 14.64
N MET A 1030 18.15 -10.74 13.49
CA MET A 1030 17.92 -9.35 13.07
C MET A 1030 16.61 -8.78 13.63
N VAL A 1031 15.66 -9.64 14.03
CA VAL A 1031 14.31 -9.26 14.48
C VAL A 1031 14.33 -8.34 15.70
N HIS A 1032 15.31 -8.48 16.59
CA HIS A 1032 15.42 -7.60 17.76
C HIS A 1032 15.64 -6.13 17.40
N ARG A 1033 16.20 -5.84 16.22
CA ARG A 1033 16.56 -4.49 15.78
C ARG A 1033 15.71 -4.00 14.61
N TRP A 1034 15.24 -4.92 13.79
CA TRP A 1034 14.29 -4.66 12.72
C TRP A 1034 13.09 -5.61 12.85
N PRO A 1035 12.14 -5.31 13.77
CA PRO A 1035 11.03 -6.22 14.11
C PRO A 1035 10.19 -6.68 12.92
N GLN A 1036 10.08 -5.84 11.90
CA GLN A 1036 9.35 -6.12 10.66
C GLN A 1036 9.87 -7.36 9.92
N ILE A 1037 11.16 -7.72 10.07
CA ILE A 1037 11.75 -8.92 9.46
C ILE A 1037 11.00 -10.20 9.88
N ARG A 1038 10.38 -10.21 11.08
CA ARG A 1038 9.65 -11.38 11.58
C ARG A 1038 8.61 -11.88 10.57
N GLN A 1039 7.92 -10.97 9.88
CA GLN A 1039 6.92 -11.34 8.89
C GLN A 1039 7.57 -12.05 7.69
N MET A 1040 8.68 -11.53 7.19
CA MET A 1040 9.44 -12.13 6.10
C MET A 1040 10.02 -13.50 6.48
N VAL A 1041 10.48 -13.67 7.73
CA VAL A 1041 10.97 -14.96 8.23
C VAL A 1041 9.88 -16.02 8.19
N LEU A 1042 8.68 -15.68 8.68
CA LEU A 1042 7.52 -16.58 8.65
C LEU A 1042 7.13 -16.94 7.22
N GLU A 1043 7.12 -15.96 6.31
CA GLU A 1043 6.83 -16.18 4.89
C GLU A 1043 7.85 -17.14 4.24
N LEU A 1044 9.15 -16.99 4.53
CA LEU A 1044 10.17 -17.91 4.02
C LEU A 1044 10.06 -19.31 4.63
N GLU A 1045 9.78 -19.42 5.92
CA GLU A 1045 9.56 -20.72 6.59
C GLU A 1045 8.37 -21.48 5.97
N ASP A 1046 7.26 -20.78 5.73
CA ASP A 1046 6.07 -21.33 5.08
C ASP A 1046 6.37 -21.80 3.63
N LEU A 1047 7.22 -21.07 2.90
CA LEU A 1047 7.66 -21.45 1.57
C LEU A 1047 8.63 -22.64 1.58
N PHE A 1048 9.52 -22.69 2.57
CA PHE A 1048 10.54 -23.73 2.67
C PHE A 1048 9.95 -25.07 3.09
N HIS A 1049 8.90 -25.07 3.91
CA HIS A 1049 8.36 -26.29 4.50
C HIS A 1049 7.95 -27.37 3.47
N PRO A 1050 7.18 -27.09 2.40
CA PRO A 1050 6.84 -28.11 1.40
C PRO A 1050 8.04 -28.59 0.58
N ALA A 1051 9.00 -27.71 0.28
CA ALA A 1051 10.21 -28.03 -0.47
C ALA A 1051 11.17 -28.90 0.36
N LEU A 1052 11.41 -28.54 1.63
CA LEU A 1052 12.20 -29.32 2.58
C LEU A 1052 11.63 -30.71 2.78
N HIS A 1053 10.31 -30.85 2.97
CA HIS A 1053 9.68 -32.15 3.14
C HIS A 1053 9.88 -33.08 1.93
N ARG A 1054 9.79 -32.54 0.70
CA ARG A 1054 10.08 -33.32 -0.52
C ARG A 1054 11.57 -33.68 -0.64
N LEU A 1055 12.45 -32.75 -0.28
CA LEU A 1055 13.89 -32.92 -0.34
C LEU A 1055 14.38 -33.98 0.68
N GLU A 1056 13.86 -33.93 1.91
CA GLU A 1056 14.12 -34.92 2.96
C GLU A 1056 13.59 -36.31 2.60
N ALA A 1057 12.44 -36.40 1.92
CA ALA A 1057 11.94 -37.68 1.41
C ALA A 1057 12.89 -38.26 0.34
N PHE A 1058 13.40 -37.43 -0.57
CA PHE A 1058 14.40 -37.82 -1.57
C PHE A 1058 15.71 -38.27 -0.91
N ILE A 1059 16.24 -37.49 0.04
CA ILE A 1059 17.45 -37.83 0.81
C ILE A 1059 17.26 -39.15 1.58
N ALA A 1060 16.10 -39.38 2.16
CA ALA A 1060 15.78 -40.61 2.89
C ALA A 1060 15.49 -41.83 1.98
N GLY A 1061 15.57 -41.69 0.66
CA GLY A 1061 15.20 -42.75 -0.30
C GLY A 1061 13.72 -43.15 -0.26
N ARG A 1062 12.86 -42.30 0.33
CA ARG A 1062 11.40 -42.53 0.42
C ARG A 1062 10.70 -41.98 -0.82
N PRO A 1063 9.49 -42.47 -1.15
CA PRO A 1063 8.66 -41.86 -2.18
C PRO A 1063 8.38 -40.40 -1.81
N PHE A 1064 8.92 -39.46 -2.59
CA PHE A 1064 8.72 -38.01 -2.39
C PHE A 1064 7.44 -37.48 -3.09
N ASN A 1065 6.57 -38.40 -3.56
CA ASN A 1065 5.21 -38.09 -3.98
C ASN A 1065 4.33 -37.98 -2.72
N VAL A 1066 4.24 -36.78 -2.15
CA VAL A 1066 3.45 -36.52 -0.95
C VAL A 1066 2.04 -36.09 -1.38
N ASP A 1067 1.03 -36.84 -0.93
CA ASP A 1067 -0.43 -36.62 -0.98
C ASP A 1067 -1.04 -35.74 -2.08
N MET A 1068 -2.03 -36.27 -2.79
CA MET A 1068 -2.79 -35.53 -3.81
C MET A 1068 -3.38 -34.20 -3.32
N SER A 1069 -3.55 -34.01 -2.00
CA SER A 1069 -4.02 -32.76 -1.39
C SER A 1069 -3.02 -31.59 -1.47
N ASN A 1070 -1.72 -31.85 -1.68
CA ASN A 1070 -0.68 -30.81 -1.70
C ASN A 1070 -0.14 -30.49 -3.11
N HIS A 1071 -0.55 -31.23 -4.14
CA HIS A 1071 -0.06 -31.03 -5.50
C HIS A 1071 -0.49 -29.66 -6.08
N GLU A 1072 -1.71 -29.21 -5.75
CA GLU A 1072 -2.19 -27.88 -6.14
C GLU A 1072 -1.43 -26.75 -5.43
N LEU A 1073 -1.09 -26.94 -4.15
CA LEU A 1073 -0.32 -25.98 -3.36
C LEU A 1073 1.11 -25.82 -3.92
N ILE A 1074 1.79 -26.93 -4.22
CA ILE A 1074 3.14 -26.92 -4.81
C ILE A 1074 3.10 -26.28 -6.21
N ALA A 1075 2.12 -26.62 -7.04
CA ALA A 1075 1.95 -26.03 -8.36
C ALA A 1075 1.72 -24.51 -8.27
N TYR A 1076 0.89 -24.07 -7.32
CA TYR A 1076 0.67 -22.66 -7.04
C TYR A 1076 1.93 -21.94 -6.55
N GLN A 1077 2.70 -22.54 -5.63
CA GLN A 1077 3.96 -22.01 -5.14
C GLN A 1077 4.98 -21.84 -6.27
N VAL A 1078 5.21 -22.89 -7.06
CA VAL A 1078 6.13 -22.85 -8.21
C VAL A 1078 5.67 -21.81 -9.24
N SER A 1079 4.37 -21.73 -9.52
CA SER A 1079 3.81 -20.72 -10.43
C SER A 1079 4.03 -19.30 -9.90
N SER A 1080 3.83 -19.07 -8.61
CA SER A 1080 4.00 -17.74 -7.98
C SER A 1080 5.47 -17.32 -7.95
N ILE A 1081 6.37 -18.24 -7.64
CA ILE A 1081 7.83 -18.03 -7.69
C ILE A 1081 8.28 -17.73 -9.11
N LYS A 1082 7.87 -18.52 -10.10
CA LYS A 1082 8.22 -18.27 -11.50
C LYS A 1082 7.69 -16.92 -11.98
N LYS A 1083 6.47 -16.56 -11.58
CA LYS A 1083 5.90 -15.24 -11.87
C LYS A 1083 6.73 -14.11 -11.25
N HIS A 1084 7.23 -14.28 -10.02
CA HIS A 1084 8.14 -13.34 -9.37
C HIS A 1084 9.48 -13.22 -10.11
N LEU A 1085 10.14 -14.34 -10.42
CA LEU A 1085 11.43 -14.39 -11.13
C LEU A 1085 11.35 -13.84 -12.57
N LEU A 1086 10.20 -14.03 -13.23
CA LEU A 1086 9.92 -13.53 -14.59
C LEU A 1086 9.33 -12.11 -14.61
N ALA A 1087 9.34 -11.39 -13.50
CA ALA A 1087 8.86 -10.02 -13.44
C ALA A 1087 7.40 -9.81 -13.90
N ASN A 1088 6.52 -10.77 -13.58
CA ASN A 1088 5.13 -10.80 -14.03
C ASN A 1088 4.93 -10.83 -15.58
N ARG A 1089 5.97 -11.01 -16.40
CA ARG A 1089 5.78 -11.32 -17.83
C ARG A 1089 5.08 -12.68 -17.93
N THR A 1090 3.91 -12.72 -18.57
CA THR A 1090 3.29 -13.99 -18.96
C THR A 1090 4.14 -14.64 -20.06
N PRO A 1091 4.27 -15.98 -20.12
CA PRO A 1091 4.96 -16.67 -21.21
C PRO A 1091 4.31 -16.51 -22.61
N THR A 1092 3.43 -15.53 -22.81
CA THR A 1092 2.39 -15.49 -23.85
C THR A 1092 2.82 -14.90 -25.20
N THR A 1093 4.07 -15.08 -25.62
CA THR A 1093 4.48 -14.84 -27.03
C THR A 1093 5.39 -15.95 -27.56
N TRP A 1094 5.20 -17.18 -27.10
CA TRP A 1094 5.95 -18.34 -27.60
C TRP A 1094 5.05 -19.49 -28.06
N HIS A 1095 3.88 -19.17 -28.64
CA HIS A 1095 3.10 -20.14 -29.39
C HIS A 1095 3.07 -19.79 -30.87
N GLN A 1096 3.73 -20.67 -31.64
CA GLN A 1096 3.39 -21.08 -33.00
C GLN A 1096 3.36 -19.99 -34.07
N GLU A 1097 4.53 -19.58 -34.53
CA GLU A 1097 4.80 -19.25 -35.94
C GLU A 1097 6.33 -19.17 -36.12
N ASP A 1098 6.98 -20.33 -36.03
CA ASP A 1098 8.19 -20.68 -36.77
C ASP A 1098 8.61 -22.08 -36.30
N GLU A 1099 8.29 -23.09 -37.09
CA GLU A 1099 9.02 -24.37 -37.11
C GLU A 1099 10.39 -24.15 -37.77
N SER A 1100 11.15 -23.18 -37.27
CA SER A 1100 12.58 -23.07 -37.50
C SER A 1100 13.28 -23.00 -36.13
N PRO A 1101 14.25 -23.89 -35.84
CA PRO A 1101 14.97 -23.86 -34.58
C PRO A 1101 15.86 -22.61 -34.52
N GLY A 1102 15.32 -21.52 -34.00
CA GLY A 1102 16.07 -20.29 -33.70
C GLY A 1102 17.25 -20.56 -32.75
N SER A 1103 18.39 -19.94 -33.06
CA SER A 1103 19.76 -20.24 -32.66
C SER A 1103 20.08 -20.51 -31.18
N TYR A 1104 19.24 -20.13 -30.22
CA TYR A 1104 19.52 -20.31 -28.79
C TYR A 1104 19.33 -21.75 -28.29
N ASN A 1105 18.36 -22.49 -28.86
CA ASN A 1105 18.19 -23.91 -28.54
C ASN A 1105 19.26 -24.78 -29.19
N GLN A 1106 19.76 -24.38 -30.36
CA GLN A 1106 20.85 -25.08 -31.05
C GLN A 1106 22.19 -24.91 -30.33
N PHE A 1107 22.50 -23.71 -29.81
CA PHE A 1107 23.76 -23.50 -29.06
C PHE A 1107 23.75 -24.21 -27.70
N GLY A 1108 22.62 -24.23 -26.98
CA GLY A 1108 22.48 -24.99 -25.73
C GLY A 1108 22.61 -26.51 -25.94
N MET A 1109 22.05 -27.01 -27.05
CA MET A 1109 22.27 -28.41 -27.47
C MET A 1109 23.69 -28.67 -27.95
N GLN A 1110 24.35 -27.74 -28.64
CA GLN A 1110 25.74 -27.88 -29.10
C GLN A 1110 26.74 -27.82 -27.95
N VAL A 1111 26.51 -26.99 -26.92
CA VAL A 1111 27.35 -26.94 -25.71
C VAL A 1111 27.13 -28.19 -24.84
N SER A 1112 25.89 -28.65 -24.71
CA SER A 1112 25.59 -29.90 -23.98
C SER A 1112 26.07 -31.13 -24.75
N ALA A 1113 26.03 -31.12 -26.09
CA ALA A 1113 26.59 -32.17 -26.95
C ALA A 1113 28.12 -32.13 -26.95
N ALA A 1114 28.74 -30.95 -26.96
CA ALA A 1114 30.20 -30.81 -26.83
C ALA A 1114 30.69 -31.25 -25.45
N GLN A 1115 29.98 -30.91 -24.36
CA GLN A 1115 30.27 -31.38 -23.01
C GLN A 1115 30.01 -32.90 -22.86
N ASN A 1116 28.99 -33.45 -23.53
CA ASN A 1116 28.75 -34.89 -23.57
C ASN A 1116 29.74 -35.65 -24.46
N LEU A 1117 30.23 -35.06 -25.55
CA LEU A 1117 31.32 -35.63 -26.38
C LEU A 1117 32.68 -35.56 -25.66
N LEU A 1118 32.92 -34.50 -24.89
CA LEU A 1118 34.09 -34.35 -23.99
C LEU A 1118 34.01 -35.28 -22.76
N SER A 1119 32.81 -35.71 -22.34
CA SER A 1119 32.62 -36.70 -21.27
C SER A 1119 32.68 -38.14 -21.80
N MET A 1120 32.25 -38.38 -23.04
CA MET A 1120 32.38 -39.68 -23.72
C MET A 1120 33.82 -40.02 -24.11
N THR A 1121 34.66 -39.03 -24.44
CA THR A 1121 36.10 -39.20 -24.66
C THR A 1121 36.91 -39.48 -23.39
N LYS A 1122 36.27 -39.39 -22.20
CA LYS A 1122 36.90 -39.68 -20.89
C LYS A 1122 36.52 -41.04 -20.29
N GLN A 1123 35.82 -41.93 -21.01
CA GLN A 1123 35.63 -43.31 -20.57
C GLN A 1123 36.79 -44.21 -21.05
N PRO A 1124 37.48 -44.98 -20.19
CA PRO A 1124 38.71 -45.66 -20.58
C PRO A 1124 38.58 -46.87 -21.53
N ASN A 1125 37.38 -47.32 -21.93
CA ASN A 1125 37.21 -48.62 -22.60
C ASN A 1125 36.09 -48.64 -23.67
N ALA A 1126 36.21 -47.84 -24.74
CA ALA A 1126 35.40 -48.04 -25.95
C ALA A 1126 36.30 -48.02 -27.19
N GLU A 1127 36.56 -49.20 -27.75
CA GLU A 1127 37.23 -49.40 -29.04
C GLU A 1127 36.33 -48.96 -30.20
N SER A 1128 36.24 -47.65 -30.45
CA SER A 1128 35.92 -47.06 -31.76
C SER A 1128 35.95 -45.53 -31.65
N THR A 1129 37.10 -44.92 -31.95
CA THR A 1129 37.22 -43.46 -32.10
C THR A 1129 36.63 -43.05 -33.45
N MET A 1130 35.48 -42.39 -33.41
CA MET A 1130 34.89 -41.71 -34.57
C MET A 1130 35.79 -40.52 -34.94
N THR A 1131 36.10 -40.34 -36.22
CA THR A 1131 37.01 -39.30 -36.72
C THR A 1131 36.32 -37.94 -36.82
N MET A 1132 37.09 -36.83 -36.74
CA MET A 1132 36.54 -35.46 -36.78
C MET A 1132 35.74 -35.17 -38.07
N GLU A 1133 36.04 -35.86 -39.17
CA GLU A 1133 35.26 -35.78 -40.42
C GLU A 1133 33.86 -36.40 -40.29
N GLU A 1134 33.71 -37.49 -39.54
CA GLU A 1134 32.41 -38.14 -39.28
C GLU A 1134 31.53 -37.27 -38.37
N VAL A 1135 32.14 -36.53 -37.42
CA VAL A 1135 31.44 -35.55 -36.57
C VAL A 1135 30.94 -34.34 -37.40
N LEU A 1136 31.71 -33.93 -38.41
CA LEU A 1136 31.33 -32.81 -39.29
C LEU A 1136 30.24 -33.20 -40.30
N GLN A 1137 30.16 -34.47 -40.71
CA GLN A 1137 29.09 -34.97 -41.59
C GLN A 1137 27.72 -35.05 -40.92
N VAL A 1138 27.66 -35.24 -39.60
CA VAL A 1138 26.40 -35.30 -38.84
C VAL A 1138 25.76 -33.92 -38.63
N LEU A 1139 26.53 -32.83 -38.83
CA LEU A 1139 26.15 -31.47 -38.44
C LEU A 1139 25.66 -30.56 -39.59
N GLN A 1140 25.45 -31.07 -40.81
CA GLN A 1140 24.93 -30.25 -41.93
C GLN A 1140 23.52 -30.68 -42.37
N PRO A 1141 22.52 -29.78 -42.38
CA PRO A 1141 21.43 -29.80 -43.34
C PRO A 1141 21.83 -28.97 -44.58
N ASP A 1142 21.61 -29.56 -45.75
CA ASP A 1142 21.87 -28.96 -47.06
C ASP A 1142 21.12 -27.62 -47.25
N ASP A 1143 21.76 -26.70 -47.99
CA ASP A 1143 21.26 -25.41 -48.51
C ASP A 1143 21.32 -24.15 -47.61
N VAL A 1144 22.53 -23.66 -47.29
CA VAL A 1144 22.79 -22.20 -47.23
C VAL A 1144 24.23 -21.90 -47.67
N THR A 1145 24.39 -21.17 -48.78
CA THR A 1145 25.67 -20.60 -49.25
C THR A 1145 26.09 -19.40 -48.38
N ILE A 1146 27.29 -19.45 -47.80
CA ILE A 1146 27.87 -18.37 -46.99
C ILE A 1146 28.59 -17.36 -47.90
N ASP A 1147 28.20 -16.08 -47.77
CA ASP A 1147 28.86 -14.94 -48.39
C ASP A 1147 30.22 -14.64 -47.74
N SER A 1148 31.17 -14.21 -48.57
CA SER A 1148 32.62 -14.17 -48.42
C SER A 1148 33.21 -13.25 -47.34
N ALA A 1149 32.42 -12.69 -46.44
CA ALA A 1149 32.89 -11.74 -45.42
C ALA A 1149 33.49 -12.41 -44.17
N LEU A 1150 33.13 -13.67 -43.86
CA LEU A 1150 33.63 -14.36 -42.65
C LEU A 1150 35.05 -14.93 -42.79
N SER A 1151 35.57 -15.05 -44.01
CA SER A 1151 36.91 -15.60 -44.27
C SER A 1151 38.05 -14.61 -43.97
N GLN A 1152 37.76 -13.32 -43.76
CA GLN A 1152 38.79 -12.30 -43.51
C GLN A 1152 39.11 -12.06 -42.03
N GLN A 1153 38.19 -12.37 -41.10
CA GLN A 1153 38.43 -12.14 -39.66
C GLN A 1153 39.22 -13.25 -38.96
N LEU A 1154 39.27 -14.47 -39.52
CA LEU A 1154 39.98 -15.60 -38.91
C LEU A 1154 41.51 -15.59 -39.13
N THR A 1155 42.02 -14.71 -39.98
CA THR A 1155 43.46 -14.58 -40.29
C THR A 1155 44.24 -13.61 -39.41
N VAL A 1156 43.59 -12.86 -38.49
CA VAL A 1156 44.27 -11.80 -37.71
C VAL A 1156 44.74 -12.24 -36.32
N ASN A 1157 44.19 -13.32 -35.75
CA ASN A 1157 44.57 -13.77 -34.39
C ASN A 1157 45.76 -14.74 -34.31
N GLN A 1158 46.50 -14.96 -35.41
CA GLN A 1158 47.78 -15.69 -35.38
C GLN A 1158 49.00 -14.81 -35.00
N ALA A 1159 48.82 -13.53 -34.66
CA ALA A 1159 49.93 -12.60 -34.44
C ALA A 1159 50.24 -12.24 -32.96
N ALA A 1160 49.55 -12.79 -31.96
CA ALA A 1160 49.84 -12.49 -30.55
C ALA A 1160 49.82 -13.77 -29.70
N GLY A 1161 50.94 -14.50 -29.71
CA GLY A 1161 51.09 -15.78 -29.01
C GLY A 1161 51.10 -15.66 -27.49
N ILE A 1162 50.22 -16.41 -26.84
CA ILE A 1162 50.34 -16.91 -25.45
C ILE A 1162 49.72 -18.32 -25.43
N GLU A 1163 50.52 -19.34 -25.09
CA GLU A 1163 50.12 -20.75 -25.03
C GLU A 1163 49.29 -21.09 -23.76
N PRO A 1164 48.38 -22.09 -23.83
CA PRO A 1164 47.70 -22.65 -22.66
C PRO A 1164 48.40 -23.93 -22.16
N VAL A 1165 48.55 -24.09 -20.84
CA VAL A 1165 48.99 -25.36 -20.21
C VAL A 1165 47.92 -25.83 -19.23
N PHE A 1166 47.26 -26.94 -19.57
CA PHE A 1166 46.46 -27.77 -18.66
C PHE A 1166 47.20 -29.09 -18.42
N GLY A 1167 47.32 -29.50 -17.16
CA GLY A 1167 47.74 -30.84 -16.75
C GLY A 1167 46.92 -31.30 -15.55
N ILE A 1168 46.34 -32.50 -15.63
CA ILE A 1168 45.65 -33.20 -14.54
C ILE A 1168 46.35 -34.54 -14.36
N GLU A 1169 46.65 -34.95 -13.12
CA GLU A 1169 46.98 -36.33 -12.77
C GLU A 1169 46.08 -36.88 -11.63
N ASN A 1170 45.82 -38.18 -11.75
CA ASN A 1170 44.88 -39.05 -11.02
C ASN A 1170 45.26 -39.36 -9.55
N THR A 1171 44.31 -39.79 -8.70
CA THR A 1171 44.21 -41.18 -8.18
C THR A 1171 43.03 -41.43 -7.20
N SER A 1172 42.70 -42.72 -7.07
CA SER A 1172 41.50 -43.41 -6.59
C SER A 1172 41.56 -44.00 -5.16
N MET A 1173 40.43 -44.60 -4.70
CA MET A 1173 40.22 -45.59 -3.59
C MET A 1173 39.73 -45.01 -2.24
N LEU A 1174 38.89 -45.63 -1.40
CA LEU A 1174 38.29 -46.97 -1.26
C LEU A 1174 37.09 -46.92 -0.27
N TYR A 1175 36.21 -47.92 -0.36
CA TYR A 1175 35.06 -48.23 0.50
C TYR A 1175 35.39 -48.54 1.98
N GLY A 1176 34.41 -48.36 2.88
CA GLY A 1176 34.18 -49.30 3.99
C GLY A 1176 33.52 -48.76 5.27
N ALA A 1177 32.31 -49.29 5.57
CA ALA A 1177 31.72 -49.65 6.90
C ALA A 1177 31.55 -48.54 7.98
N GLU A 1178 30.61 -48.53 8.92
CA GLU A 1178 29.45 -49.33 9.33
C GLU A 1178 28.64 -48.44 10.33
N SER A 1179 27.49 -48.92 10.77
CA SER A 1179 26.37 -48.21 11.41
C SER A 1179 26.42 -48.05 12.95
N VAL A 1180 25.48 -47.21 13.46
CA VAL A 1180 24.78 -47.20 14.79
C VAL A 1180 25.13 -46.03 15.76
N PRO A 1181 24.12 -45.43 16.48
CA PRO A 1181 24.02 -43.99 16.77
C PRO A 1181 24.27 -43.61 18.25
N LEU A 1182 24.45 -42.31 18.50
CA LEU A 1182 24.38 -41.74 19.86
C LEU A 1182 23.51 -40.48 19.92
N THR A 1183 22.28 -40.67 20.41
CA THR A 1183 21.68 -39.76 21.39
C THR A 1183 22.48 -39.83 22.70
N THR A 1184 22.47 -38.74 23.46
CA THR A 1184 22.96 -38.57 24.85
C THR A 1184 24.40 -38.11 25.02
N ALA A 1185 24.61 -36.78 25.01
CA ALA A 1185 25.57 -36.07 25.85
C ALA A 1185 25.40 -34.56 25.60
N LEU A 1186 24.88 -33.82 26.60
CA LEU A 1186 25.13 -32.40 26.92
C LEU A 1186 24.01 -31.90 27.87
N GLU A 1187 23.80 -32.63 28.96
CA GLU A 1187 23.53 -32.00 30.25
C GLU A 1187 24.85 -32.07 31.04
N GLU A 1188 25.08 -31.08 31.90
CA GLU A 1188 26.25 -30.89 32.77
C GLU A 1188 27.45 -30.13 32.15
N HIS A 1189 27.41 -28.79 32.25
CA HIS A 1189 28.34 -28.06 33.13
C HIS A 1189 27.90 -26.60 33.31
N ASN A 1190 27.25 -26.35 34.44
CA ASN A 1190 27.16 -25.03 35.08
C ASN A 1190 28.53 -24.63 35.62
N LEU A 1191 29.07 -23.52 35.16
CA LEU A 1191 30.12 -22.76 35.85
C LEU A 1191 29.85 -21.25 35.65
N TYR A 1192 28.85 -20.73 36.35
CA TYR A 1192 28.78 -19.30 36.69
C TYR A 1192 28.28 -19.16 38.13
N ALA A 1193 29.23 -19.07 39.06
CA ALA A 1193 29.00 -18.55 40.40
C ALA A 1193 30.22 -17.75 40.84
N GLY A 1194 29.98 -16.49 41.18
CA GLY A 1194 30.88 -15.66 41.98
C GLY A 1194 31.49 -14.46 41.25
N LEU A 1195 30.84 -13.31 41.32
CA LEU A 1195 31.28 -12.18 42.18
C LEU A 1195 30.27 -11.02 42.11
N ASN A 1196 30.23 -10.30 43.23
CA ASN A 1196 29.18 -9.46 43.79
C ASN A 1196 28.85 -8.17 42.98
N PRO A 1197 27.63 -7.61 43.06
CA PRO A 1197 27.26 -6.30 42.52
C PRO A 1197 27.58 -5.24 43.58
N ASP A 1198 28.60 -4.40 43.35
CA ASP A 1198 28.75 -3.05 43.91
C ASP A 1198 30.21 -2.60 43.76
N THR A 1199 30.56 -1.98 42.63
CA THR A 1199 31.66 -1.00 42.58
C THR A 1199 31.46 -0.04 41.41
N ASN A 1200 30.94 1.14 41.72
CA ASN A 1200 31.16 2.36 40.95
C ASN A 1200 32.64 2.72 41.01
N TRP A 1201 33.39 2.68 39.89
CA TRP A 1201 34.58 3.53 39.71
C TRP A 1201 34.80 3.87 38.23
N LEU A 1202 34.57 5.14 37.91
CA LEU A 1202 35.22 5.83 36.81
C LEU A 1202 36.59 6.33 37.28
N SER A 1203 37.51 6.40 36.30
CA SER A 1203 38.69 7.29 36.18
C SER A 1203 40.08 6.67 36.48
N PRO A 1204 41.19 7.30 36.05
CA PRO A 1204 41.49 7.79 34.70
C PRO A 1204 43.00 7.65 34.40
N THR A 1205 43.48 6.55 33.82
CA THR A 1205 44.85 6.55 33.26
C THR A 1205 44.91 5.62 32.07
N GLY A 1206 45.13 6.22 30.90
CA GLY A 1206 45.44 5.49 29.69
C GLY A 1206 46.76 4.74 29.87
N ASN A 1207 46.72 3.43 29.61
CA ASN A 1207 47.72 2.69 28.85
C ASN A 1207 47.37 1.20 28.90
N SER A 1208 46.87 0.67 27.79
CA SER A 1208 47.34 -0.63 27.29
C SER A 1208 46.99 -0.81 25.82
N LEU A 1209 48.01 -0.60 24.98
CA LEU A 1209 48.49 -1.61 24.04
C LEU A 1209 47.45 -2.14 23.02
N PHE A 1210 47.21 -1.35 21.98
CA PHE A 1210 46.84 -1.90 20.68
C PHE A 1210 48.08 -2.60 20.11
N TRP A 1211 48.03 -3.93 20.06
CA TRP A 1211 49.02 -4.75 19.36
C TRP A 1211 49.02 -4.40 17.87
N HIS A 1212 50.19 -3.99 17.37
CA HIS A 1212 50.52 -4.04 15.96
C HIS A 1212 50.74 -5.50 15.53
N GLY A 1213 50.26 -5.83 14.33
CA GLY A 1213 50.91 -6.73 13.37
C GLY A 1213 51.26 -8.13 13.84
N ASN A 1214 50.40 -9.09 13.47
CA ASN A 1214 50.73 -10.39 12.85
C ASN A 1214 49.58 -11.36 13.15
N GLY A 1215 48.43 -11.14 12.50
CA GLY A 1215 47.41 -12.17 12.38
C GLY A 1215 47.79 -13.04 11.20
N LEU A 1216 48.07 -14.32 11.45
CA LEU A 1216 48.04 -15.37 10.42
C LEU A 1216 46.80 -15.16 9.54
N ASP A 1217 47.02 -15.17 8.23
CA ASP A 1217 45.95 -15.01 7.26
C ASP A 1217 44.99 -16.20 7.42
N LEU A 1218 43.73 -15.92 7.75
CA LEU A 1218 42.73 -16.96 7.98
C LEU A 1218 42.33 -17.66 6.68
N ASP A 1219 42.73 -17.12 5.54
CA ASP A 1219 42.62 -17.75 4.23
C ASP A 1219 43.64 -18.91 4.08
N ASP A 1220 44.81 -18.86 4.74
CA ASP A 1220 45.81 -19.96 4.73
C ASP A 1220 45.32 -21.22 5.48
N ILE A 1221 44.37 -21.06 6.40
CA ILE A 1221 43.77 -22.19 7.15
C ILE A 1221 42.72 -22.92 6.31
N PHE A 1222 42.06 -22.24 5.38
CA PHE A 1222 41.06 -22.87 4.51
C PHE A 1222 41.68 -23.58 3.30
N THR A 1223 42.84 -23.11 2.80
CA THR A 1223 43.65 -23.89 1.84
C THR A 1223 44.14 -25.21 2.46
N ALA A 1224 44.37 -25.25 3.78
CA ALA A 1224 44.77 -26.45 4.51
C ALA A 1224 43.63 -27.44 4.81
N PHE A 1225 42.37 -27.05 4.63
CA PHE A 1225 41.22 -27.96 4.76
C PHE A 1225 40.84 -28.64 3.44
N ASP A 1226 41.21 -28.04 2.30
CA ASP A 1226 41.04 -28.65 0.97
C ASP A 1226 42.22 -29.57 0.58
N GLU A 1227 43.40 -29.38 1.18
CA GLU A 1227 44.56 -30.27 1.01
C GLU A 1227 44.72 -31.16 2.24
N GLY A 1228 44.19 -32.39 2.19
CA GLY A 1228 44.15 -33.33 3.31
C GLY A 1228 45.49 -33.78 3.89
N ASN A 1229 46.23 -32.90 4.56
CA ASN A 1229 47.48 -33.21 5.26
C ASN A 1229 47.61 -32.43 6.58
N ILE A 1230 46.78 -32.80 7.57
CA ILE A 1230 46.77 -32.17 8.91
C ILE A 1230 47.91 -32.69 9.82
N HIS A 1231 48.67 -33.72 9.42
CA HIS A 1231 49.65 -34.33 10.35
C HIS A 1231 51.06 -33.71 10.32
N ASP A 1232 51.47 -33.02 9.24
CA ASP A 1232 52.84 -32.46 9.11
C ASP A 1232 52.94 -30.96 9.46
N ARG A 1233 51.82 -30.26 9.70
CA ARG A 1233 51.82 -28.82 10.06
C ARG A 1233 51.45 -28.53 11.53
N LEU A 1234 51.26 -29.56 12.34
CA LEU A 1234 50.98 -29.45 13.78
C LEU A 1234 52.14 -29.98 14.68
N MET A 1235 53.31 -30.21 14.09
CA MET A 1235 54.62 -30.26 14.77
C MET A 1235 55.40 -29.01 14.39
#